data_AF-A0AAE0VC39-F1
#
_entry.id   AF-A0AAE0VC39-F1
#
_cell.length_a   1.000
_cell.length_b   1.000
_cell.length_c   1.000
_cell.angle_alpha   90.00
_cell.angle_beta   90.00
_cell.angle_gamma   90.00
#
_symmetry.space_group_name_H-M   'P 1'
#
loop_
_entity.id
_entity.type
_entity.pdbx_description
1 polymer ?
#
loop_
_entity_poly.entity_id
_entity_poly.type
_entity_poly.pdbx_seq_one_letter_code
_entity_poly.pdbx_strand_id
1 'polypeptide(L)'
;MLDLEVVPERSLGNEQWEFALGMPLAQAISILQKHCRIIKNVQVLYSEQMPLSHDLILNLNQDGIKLLFDACNQRLKVIEVYDLSKVKLKYCGVHFNSQAIAPTIEQIDQSFGATHPGVYNAAEQLFHLNFRGLSFSFQLDSWSEAPKYEIPHGATVKRMYIYTGNNLQETKAPGMPLACFLGNVYAECVDVLRDATGPLGLKLRILTAGCGPGVLADAKVRALERNIYFGDSCQDVLSALGSPHKVFYKSEDKMKIHSPSPHKQVPSKCNDYFFNYFTLGVDILFDSTTHLVKKFVLHTNYPGHYNFNIYHRCDFKIPLIIMKKDGPDAQEEDCILTTYSKWDHIQELLGHPMEKPVVLHRELADMMERRKVDILCVQETRWKGSKARSIGAGFKLFYYGVDSKRNGVGVVLKEEFVRNVLEVKRVSDRVMSLKLEIEGVMLNVVSGYAPQVGCELEEKERFWSELDEVMERIPTGERVVIGADFNGHVGEGNRGDEEVMGKFGVKERNLEGQMVVDFAKRMDMAVVNTYFQKREEHRVTYRSGGRRTQVDYILCRRGNLKEISDCKVVVGESVARQHRMVVCRMTLMVCKMKRSKIEIEKKTKWWKLKKEKCCEEFRQKLRQALGGQVVLPDDWETTAEVIRETGRKVLGVSSGRRKEDKETWWWNEEVQDSVQRKRLAKKKWDMDKTEENRQEYKELQCRVKREASKAKQKAYDELYTRLDTREGEKDLYRLARQRDRNGKDVQQVRVIKDRDGRVLTSEESVQRRWKEYFEELMNEENEREKKRVEGVNSVEQKVDKIRKDEVRKALKRIKSGKAVGPDDIPVEVWKCLGEAAVEFLTSLFNRVLESERMPEEWRSVLVPIFKNKGDMQSCSNYRGIKLMSHTMKLWERVVEARLRKVVEICELQYGFMPRKSTTDTIFALRILMEKYRDGQRELHCLFVDLEKAYDRVPREELWYCMRKSGVAEKYVRVVQDMYERSRTVVRCAVGQTEEFKVEVGLHQGSALSLFLFAIVMDQLSEEVRQESPWTMMFADDIVICIESREQVEENLERWRFALERRGMKVSRSKTEYMCVNEREGSGTVRLQGEEVKKVQEFKYLGSTVQSNGECGKEVKKRVQAGWNGWRKVSGVLCDRKISARIKGKVYRTVVRAAMLYGLETVSLRKRQESELEVAELKMLRSSSANNTNPFGSTFCYGLQRMIFEVMQNNHIASVTLYGAPRPASLPRAEPSAH
;
A
#
# COMPACT_ATOMS: atom_id res chain seq x y z
N MET A 1 25.43 21.78 -26.74
CA MET A 1 26.86 21.44 -26.76
C MET A 1 27.53 22.34 -25.74
N LEU A 2 28.27 21.78 -24.78
CA LEU A 2 29.00 22.59 -23.82
C LEU A 2 30.11 23.37 -24.53
N ASP A 3 30.37 24.59 -24.06
CA ASP A 3 31.48 25.43 -24.53
C ASP A 3 32.45 25.61 -23.35
N LEU A 4 33.63 25.00 -23.46
CA LEU A 4 34.57 24.80 -22.34
C LEU A 4 35.99 25.23 -22.71
N GLU A 5 36.67 25.85 -21.76
CA GLU A 5 38.08 26.18 -21.79
C GLU A 5 38.92 25.07 -21.15
N VAL A 6 39.97 24.68 -21.86
CA VAL A 6 40.96 23.69 -21.45
C VAL A 6 42.13 24.42 -20.81
N VAL A 7 42.42 24.10 -19.55
CA VAL A 7 43.61 24.60 -18.85
C VAL A 7 44.50 23.40 -18.51
N PRO A 8 45.61 23.18 -19.25
CA PRO A 8 46.54 22.08 -19.01
C PRO A 8 47.02 22.04 -17.55
N GLU A 9 47.25 20.83 -17.03
CA GLU A 9 47.57 20.55 -15.62
C GLU A 9 46.52 20.98 -14.57
N ARG A 10 45.43 21.66 -14.97
CA ARG A 10 44.55 22.34 -14.00
C ARG A 10 43.09 21.97 -14.12
N SER A 11 42.39 22.30 -15.20
CA SER A 11 40.93 22.20 -15.24
C SER A 11 40.31 22.15 -16.63
N LEU A 12 39.03 21.77 -16.66
CA LEU A 12 38.13 21.90 -17.80
C LEU A 12 36.83 22.59 -17.32
N GLY A 13 36.47 23.73 -17.89
CA GLY A 13 35.36 24.52 -17.37
C GLY A 13 34.96 25.70 -18.24
N ASN A 14 34.15 26.59 -17.69
CA ASN A 14 33.84 27.91 -18.24
C ASN A 14 33.79 28.93 -17.10
N GLU A 15 33.40 30.17 -17.39
CA GLU A 15 33.31 31.25 -16.40
C GLU A 15 32.38 30.96 -15.21
N GLN A 16 31.41 30.05 -15.35
CA GLN A 16 30.42 29.74 -14.31
C GLN A 16 30.83 28.56 -13.43
N TRP A 17 31.57 27.59 -13.97
CA TRP A 17 32.00 26.39 -13.24
C TRP A 17 33.21 25.74 -13.91
N GLU A 18 34.05 25.09 -13.12
CA GLU A 18 35.18 24.31 -13.61
C GLU A 18 35.32 22.97 -12.88
N PHE A 19 35.74 21.93 -13.61
CA PHE A 19 36.23 20.69 -13.03
C PHE A 19 37.75 20.78 -12.92
N ALA A 20 38.25 21.02 -11.71
CA ALA A 20 39.68 21.12 -11.43
C ALA A 20 40.27 19.78 -10.99
N LEU A 21 41.46 19.43 -11.50
CA LEU A 21 42.20 18.26 -11.03
C LEU A 21 42.47 18.39 -9.52
N GLY A 22 42.34 17.29 -8.78
CA GLY A 22 42.43 17.25 -7.32
C GLY A 22 41.13 17.60 -6.60
N MET A 23 40.08 18.04 -7.31
CA MET A 23 38.76 18.32 -6.75
C MET A 23 38.12 17.04 -6.15
N PRO A 24 37.50 17.12 -4.96
CA PRO A 24 36.75 15.99 -4.39
C PRO A 24 35.52 15.61 -5.20
N LEU A 25 35.19 14.32 -5.26
CA LEU A 25 34.00 13.78 -5.93
C LEU A 25 32.70 14.52 -5.56
N ALA A 26 32.53 14.84 -4.28
CA ALA A 26 31.35 15.54 -3.78
C ALA A 26 31.17 16.94 -4.37
N GLN A 27 32.27 17.67 -4.60
CA GLN A 27 32.21 19.00 -5.22
C GLN A 27 31.86 18.90 -6.71
N ALA A 28 32.45 17.94 -7.42
CA ALA A 28 32.10 17.69 -8.82
C ALA A 28 30.61 17.33 -8.98
N ILE A 29 30.06 16.50 -8.10
CA ILE A 29 28.63 16.17 -8.12
C ILE A 29 27.77 17.39 -7.76
N SER A 30 28.22 18.24 -6.83
CA SER A 30 27.52 19.50 -6.52
C SER A 30 27.43 20.44 -7.73
N ILE A 31 28.51 20.56 -8.51
CA ILE A 31 28.51 21.31 -9.78
C ILE A 31 27.48 20.72 -10.75
N LEU A 32 27.49 19.40 -10.95
CA LEU A 32 26.55 18.70 -11.83
C LEU A 32 25.09 18.89 -11.38
N GLN A 33 24.82 18.89 -10.07
CA GLN A 33 23.48 19.09 -9.52
C GLN A 33 22.98 20.53 -9.72
N LYS A 34 23.84 21.54 -9.50
CA LYS A 34 23.51 22.95 -9.73
C LYS A 34 23.20 23.23 -11.21
N HIS A 35 23.86 22.54 -12.12
CA HIS A 35 23.72 22.73 -13.57
C HIS A 35 22.94 21.59 -14.27
N CYS A 36 22.04 20.90 -13.56
CA CYS A 36 21.27 19.75 -14.08
C CYS A 36 20.31 20.08 -15.25
N ARG A 37 20.03 21.37 -15.51
CA ARG A 37 19.27 21.80 -16.70
C ARG A 37 20.11 21.73 -17.98
N ILE A 38 21.43 21.86 -17.84
CA ILE A 38 22.41 21.93 -18.93
C ILE A 38 23.06 20.56 -19.12
N ILE A 39 23.61 19.98 -18.05
CA ILE A 39 24.29 18.67 -18.06
C ILE A 39 23.27 17.59 -17.67
N LYS A 40 22.97 16.67 -18.59
CA LYS A 40 21.93 15.63 -18.42
C LYS A 40 22.51 14.24 -18.63
N ASN A 41 21.84 13.22 -18.09
CA ASN A 41 22.19 11.80 -18.26
C ASN A 41 23.62 11.45 -17.79
N VAL A 42 24.02 11.96 -16.63
CA VAL A 42 25.26 11.57 -15.96
C VAL A 42 25.15 10.16 -15.40
N GLN A 43 26.15 9.32 -15.65
CA GLN A 43 26.30 7.99 -15.07
C GLN A 43 27.47 7.96 -14.09
N VAL A 44 27.32 7.19 -13.01
CA VAL A 44 28.42 6.88 -12.08
C VAL A 44 28.82 5.43 -12.33
N LEU A 45 30.07 5.19 -12.69
CA LEU A 45 30.62 3.85 -12.91
C LEU A 45 31.64 3.55 -11.81
N TYR A 46 31.53 2.38 -11.20
CA TYR A 46 32.43 1.89 -10.16
C TYR A 46 32.46 0.37 -10.15
N SER A 47 33.51 -0.22 -9.58
CA SER A 47 33.60 -1.66 -9.35
C SER A 47 32.94 -2.02 -8.01
N GLU A 48 31.91 -2.86 -8.04
CA GLU A 48 31.22 -3.33 -6.83
C GLU A 48 32.05 -4.36 -6.04
N GLN A 49 32.83 -5.19 -6.75
CA GLN A 49 33.66 -6.24 -6.16
C GLN A 49 35.02 -5.70 -5.67
N MET A 50 35.60 -4.71 -6.37
CA MET A 50 36.92 -4.16 -6.06
C MET A 50 36.91 -2.62 -6.11
N PRO A 51 36.21 -1.95 -5.17
CA PRO A 51 35.96 -0.50 -5.21
C PRO A 51 37.20 0.38 -4.97
N LEU A 52 38.32 -0.20 -4.49
CA LEU A 52 39.58 0.50 -4.25
C LEU A 52 40.62 0.30 -5.36
N SER A 53 40.38 -0.63 -6.29
CA SER A 53 41.35 -0.98 -7.33
C SER A 53 41.04 -0.33 -8.68
N HIS A 54 39.83 0.19 -8.86
CA HIS A 54 39.38 0.83 -10.10
C HIS A 54 38.90 2.25 -9.80
N ASP A 55 39.32 3.20 -10.63
CA ASP A 55 38.91 4.60 -10.51
C ASP A 55 37.37 4.74 -10.61
N LEU A 56 36.83 5.70 -9.87
CA LEU A 56 35.42 6.08 -9.91
C LEU A 56 35.19 7.02 -11.08
N ILE A 57 34.24 6.69 -11.97
CA ILE A 57 34.05 7.47 -13.20
C ILE A 57 32.69 8.16 -13.18
N LEU A 58 32.68 9.49 -13.31
CA LEU A 58 31.48 10.23 -13.69
C LEU A 58 31.47 10.40 -15.20
N ASN A 59 30.52 9.76 -15.87
CA ASN A 59 30.40 9.75 -17.32
C ASN A 59 29.25 10.66 -17.77
N LEU A 60 29.60 11.76 -18.43
CA LEU A 60 28.68 12.75 -19.01
C LEU A 60 28.40 12.32 -20.46
N ASN A 61 27.48 11.36 -20.63
CA ASN A 61 27.23 10.68 -21.90
C ASN A 61 26.82 11.60 -23.06
N GLN A 62 26.09 12.68 -22.76
CA GLN A 62 25.61 13.61 -23.78
C GLN A 62 26.68 14.62 -24.22
N ASP A 63 27.73 14.79 -23.41
CA ASP A 63 28.75 15.81 -23.60
C ASP A 63 30.10 15.21 -24.02
N GLY A 64 30.24 13.87 -24.00
CA GLY A 64 31.46 13.19 -24.43
C GLY A 64 32.62 13.26 -23.43
N ILE A 65 32.32 13.48 -22.14
CA ILE A 65 33.31 13.71 -21.08
C ILE A 65 33.21 12.63 -19.99
N LYS A 66 34.35 12.17 -19.50
CA LYS A 66 34.49 11.33 -18.31
C LYS A 66 35.43 12.00 -17.31
N LEU A 67 35.03 12.01 -16.05
CA LEU A 67 35.82 12.48 -14.93
C LEU A 67 36.26 11.24 -14.13
N LEU A 68 37.55 10.95 -14.09
CA LEU A 68 38.12 9.79 -13.41
C LEU A 68 38.65 10.22 -12.05
N PHE A 69 38.07 9.69 -10.99
CA PHE A 69 38.45 9.95 -9.61
C PHE A 69 39.24 8.77 -9.05
N ASP A 70 40.32 9.08 -8.34
CA ASP A 70 41.13 8.08 -7.64
C ASP A 70 40.28 7.27 -6.65
N ALA A 71 40.41 5.95 -6.68
CA ALA A 71 39.58 5.03 -5.90
C ALA A 71 39.75 5.17 -4.36
N CYS A 72 40.92 5.62 -3.91
CA CYS A 72 41.27 5.73 -2.50
C CYS A 72 40.90 7.10 -1.93
N ASN A 73 41.41 8.16 -2.55
CA ASN A 73 41.24 9.54 -2.08
C ASN A 73 40.01 10.23 -2.68
N GLN A 74 39.36 9.64 -3.70
CA GLN A 74 38.15 10.15 -4.37
C GLN A 74 38.33 11.57 -4.92
N ARG A 75 39.53 11.86 -5.40
CA ARG A 75 39.91 13.13 -6.03
C ARG A 75 40.04 12.99 -7.53
N LEU A 76 39.64 14.02 -8.25
CA LEU A 76 39.69 14.05 -9.70
C LEU A 76 41.14 13.91 -10.17
N LYS A 77 41.43 12.80 -10.84
CA LYS A 77 42.76 12.40 -11.29
C LYS A 77 42.98 12.72 -12.76
N VAL A 78 41.99 12.41 -13.60
CA VAL A 78 42.04 12.63 -15.06
C VAL A 78 40.69 13.12 -15.56
N ILE A 79 40.70 14.05 -16.51
CA ILE A 79 39.54 14.43 -17.31
C ILE A 79 39.74 13.89 -18.72
N GLU A 80 38.88 12.96 -19.14
CA GLU A 80 38.90 12.38 -20.48
C GLU A 80 37.75 12.99 -21.31
N VAL A 81 38.07 13.58 -22.46
CA VAL A 81 37.10 13.90 -23.50
C VAL A 81 37.21 12.81 -24.56
N TYR A 82 36.25 11.88 -24.55
CA TYR A 82 36.26 10.69 -25.40
C TYR A 82 35.48 10.87 -26.71
N ASP A 83 34.70 11.95 -26.82
CA ASP A 83 33.93 12.29 -28.01
C ASP A 83 33.92 13.82 -28.22
N LEU A 84 34.91 14.30 -28.98
CA LEU A 84 35.09 15.73 -29.26
C LEU A 84 33.96 16.30 -30.13
N SER A 85 33.15 15.49 -30.80
CA SER A 85 32.01 15.95 -31.61
C SER A 85 30.86 16.53 -30.77
N LYS A 86 30.86 16.26 -29.45
CA LYS A 86 29.79 16.64 -28.50
C LYS A 86 30.13 17.82 -27.60
N VAL A 87 31.30 18.44 -27.78
CA VAL A 87 31.78 19.55 -26.95
C VAL A 87 32.54 20.57 -27.80
N LYS A 88 32.41 21.86 -27.47
CA LYS A 88 33.27 22.92 -28.02
C LYS A 88 34.41 23.19 -27.03
N LEU A 89 35.64 23.23 -27.52
CA LEU A 89 36.83 23.39 -26.68
C LEU A 89 37.66 24.59 -27.13
N LYS A 90 38.08 25.39 -26.14
CA LYS A 90 38.97 26.54 -26.30
C LYS A 90 40.27 26.35 -25.53
N TYR A 91 41.34 26.94 -26.04
CA TYR A 91 42.61 27.10 -25.35
C TYR A 91 43.05 28.56 -25.51
N CYS A 92 43.37 29.22 -24.39
CA CYS A 92 43.67 30.66 -24.34
C CYS A 92 42.62 31.53 -25.07
N GLY A 93 41.33 31.23 -24.86
CA GLY A 93 40.21 31.92 -25.52
C GLY A 93 39.96 31.56 -27.00
N VAL A 94 40.83 30.79 -27.65
CA VAL A 94 40.71 30.42 -29.08
C VAL A 94 40.15 29.00 -29.23
N HIS A 95 39.18 28.80 -30.13
CA HIS A 95 38.60 27.48 -30.38
C HIS A 95 39.54 26.62 -31.23
N PHE A 96 39.88 25.42 -30.73
CA PHE A 96 40.58 24.40 -31.51
C PHE A 96 39.66 23.22 -31.87
N ASN A 97 38.46 23.14 -31.27
CA ASN A 97 37.45 22.14 -31.60
C ASN A 97 36.03 22.75 -31.50
N SER A 98 35.27 22.70 -32.60
CA SER A 98 33.87 23.11 -32.64
C SER A 98 33.15 22.49 -33.85
N GLN A 99 31.85 22.73 -34.03
CA GLN A 99 31.14 22.30 -35.23
C GLN A 99 31.72 22.87 -36.54
N ALA A 100 32.43 23.99 -36.48
CA ALA A 100 33.07 24.64 -37.63
C ALA A 100 34.58 24.36 -37.74
N ILE A 101 35.21 23.84 -36.68
CA ILE A 101 36.67 23.66 -36.59
C ILE A 101 36.93 22.22 -36.14
N ALA A 102 37.48 21.40 -37.03
CA ALA A 102 37.86 20.03 -36.70
C ALA A 102 39.19 20.01 -35.92
N PRO A 103 39.33 19.14 -34.91
CA PRO A 103 40.55 19.03 -34.12
C PRO A 103 41.58 18.18 -34.88
N THR A 104 42.17 18.73 -35.94
CA THR A 104 43.24 18.05 -36.70
C THR A 104 44.60 18.25 -36.04
N ILE A 105 45.59 17.42 -36.39
CA ILE A 105 46.96 17.56 -35.89
C ILE A 105 47.55 18.96 -36.14
N GLU A 106 47.27 19.58 -37.30
CA GLU A 106 47.72 20.95 -37.60
C GLU A 106 47.09 21.97 -36.66
N GLN A 107 45.80 21.81 -36.35
CA GLN A 107 45.09 22.70 -35.44
C GLN A 107 45.61 22.55 -34.01
N ILE A 108 46.00 21.32 -33.61
CA ILE A 108 46.63 21.06 -32.32
C ILE A 108 48.03 21.69 -32.27
N ASP A 109 48.87 21.49 -33.29
CA ASP A 109 50.20 22.10 -33.36
C ASP A 109 50.14 23.64 -33.38
N GLN A 110 49.16 24.22 -34.07
CA GLN A 110 48.93 25.66 -34.06
C GLN A 110 48.54 26.18 -32.67
N SER A 111 47.75 25.40 -31.92
CA SER A 111 47.20 25.85 -30.63
C SER A 111 48.14 25.56 -29.45
N PHE A 112 48.87 24.45 -29.47
CA PHE A 112 49.68 23.95 -28.35
C PHE A 112 51.19 23.84 -28.67
N GLY A 113 51.59 24.05 -29.92
CA GLY A 113 52.97 23.87 -30.41
C GLY A 113 53.26 22.42 -30.86
N ALA A 114 54.27 22.24 -31.70
CA ALA A 114 54.70 20.91 -32.14
C ALA A 114 55.47 20.17 -31.03
N THR A 115 55.19 18.88 -30.84
CA THR A 115 55.91 17.99 -29.90
C THR A 115 56.37 16.72 -30.60
N HIS A 116 57.65 16.34 -30.46
CA HIS A 116 58.21 15.14 -31.08
C HIS A 116 59.07 14.32 -30.10
N PRO A 117 59.07 12.97 -30.16
CA PRO A 117 58.14 12.09 -30.88
C PRO A 117 56.92 11.65 -30.03
N GLY A 118 55.80 11.35 -30.67
CA GLY A 118 54.63 10.74 -30.00
C GLY A 118 54.80 9.24 -29.74
N VAL A 119 53.90 8.66 -28.93
CA VAL A 119 53.98 7.27 -28.46
C VAL A 119 52.82 6.45 -29.03
N TYR A 120 53.13 5.39 -29.78
CA TYR A 120 52.11 4.47 -30.28
C TYR A 120 51.78 3.38 -29.25
N ASN A 121 50.49 3.23 -28.93
CA ASN A 121 49.98 2.16 -28.09
C ASN A 121 49.34 1.06 -28.95
N ALA A 122 50.10 -0.02 -29.17
CA ALA A 122 49.67 -1.17 -29.98
C ALA A 122 48.42 -1.89 -29.43
N ALA A 123 48.20 -1.86 -28.12
CA ALA A 123 47.04 -2.53 -27.50
C ALA A 123 45.73 -1.79 -27.77
N GLU A 124 45.77 -0.45 -27.83
CA GLU A 124 44.59 0.38 -28.09
C GLU A 124 44.46 0.80 -29.57
N GLN A 125 45.49 0.53 -30.40
CA GLN A 125 45.59 1.02 -31.78
C GLN A 125 45.48 2.56 -31.84
N LEU A 126 46.03 3.25 -30.84
CA LEU A 126 46.02 4.70 -30.71
C LEU A 126 47.44 5.26 -30.68
N PHE A 127 47.65 6.38 -31.37
CA PHE A 127 48.88 7.15 -31.30
C PHE A 127 48.67 8.34 -30.36
N HIS A 128 49.51 8.47 -29.32
CA HIS A 128 49.40 9.50 -28.29
C HIS A 128 50.44 10.59 -28.48
N LEU A 129 49.99 11.83 -28.61
CA LEU A 129 50.81 13.04 -28.56
C LEU A 129 50.72 13.63 -27.16
N ASN A 130 51.84 13.64 -26.44
CA ASN A 130 51.87 14.04 -25.03
C ASN A 130 52.45 15.45 -24.89
N PHE A 131 51.66 16.33 -24.32
CA PHE A 131 52.07 17.62 -23.79
C PHE A 131 52.16 17.52 -22.26
N ARG A 132 52.82 18.50 -21.64
CA ARG A 132 52.80 18.59 -20.18
C ARG A 132 51.35 18.85 -19.72
N GLY A 133 50.79 17.90 -18.98
CA GLY A 133 49.42 17.95 -18.44
C GLY A 133 48.27 17.79 -19.42
N LEU A 134 48.56 17.40 -20.67
CA LEU A 134 47.56 17.23 -21.72
C LEU A 134 48.04 16.16 -22.71
N SER A 135 47.17 15.27 -23.16
CA SER A 135 47.52 14.36 -24.27
C SER A 135 46.38 14.21 -25.26
N PHE A 136 46.74 14.03 -26.52
CA PHE A 136 45.80 13.81 -27.62
C PHE A 136 46.05 12.42 -28.24
N SER A 137 44.97 11.68 -28.49
CA SER A 137 45.03 10.34 -29.07
C SER A 137 44.39 10.32 -30.46
N PHE A 138 45.08 9.74 -31.43
CA PHE A 138 44.67 9.60 -32.82
C PHE A 138 44.46 8.11 -33.16
N GLN A 139 43.42 7.79 -33.94
CA GLN A 139 43.12 6.41 -34.38
C GLN A 139 43.69 6.14 -35.77
N LEU A 140 44.28 4.96 -35.94
CA LEU A 140 44.98 4.55 -37.16
C LEU A 140 44.14 3.55 -37.97
N ASP A 141 43.05 3.98 -38.61
CA ASP A 141 42.12 3.05 -39.30
C ASP A 141 42.60 2.52 -40.68
N SER A 142 43.77 2.95 -41.16
CA SER A 142 44.30 2.55 -42.47
C SER A 142 45.84 2.53 -42.54
N TRP A 143 46.49 1.65 -41.76
CA TRP A 143 47.95 1.51 -41.75
C TRP A 143 48.34 0.05 -41.91
N SER A 144 49.06 -0.29 -42.97
CA SER A 144 49.60 -1.63 -43.21
C SER A 144 50.92 -1.92 -42.48
N GLU A 145 51.60 -0.88 -41.95
CA GLU A 145 52.78 -0.99 -41.08
C GLU A 145 52.74 0.06 -39.95
N ALA A 146 53.31 -0.26 -38.79
CA ALA A 146 53.33 0.62 -37.62
C ALA A 146 54.19 1.89 -37.90
N PRO A 147 53.65 3.12 -37.74
CA PRO A 147 54.44 4.34 -37.90
C PRO A 147 55.62 4.36 -36.93
N LYS A 148 56.82 4.62 -37.45
CA LYS A 148 57.99 4.74 -36.58
C LYS A 148 58.00 6.03 -35.76
N TYR A 149 57.58 7.20 -36.28
CA TYR A 149 57.67 8.47 -35.50
C TYR A 149 56.66 9.61 -35.82
N GLU A 150 55.81 9.55 -36.86
CA GLU A 150 55.01 10.73 -37.29
C GLU A 150 53.53 10.46 -37.57
N ILE A 151 52.67 11.44 -37.23
CA ILE A 151 51.22 11.45 -37.46
C ILE A 151 50.94 12.11 -38.84
N PRO A 152 50.11 11.51 -39.73
CA PRO A 152 49.82 12.07 -41.04
C PRO A 152 49.05 13.39 -40.96
N HIS A 153 49.30 14.25 -41.95
CA HIS A 153 48.56 15.49 -42.14
C HIS A 153 47.05 15.23 -42.27
N GLY A 154 46.22 16.00 -41.55
CA GLY A 154 44.76 15.86 -41.52
C GLY A 154 44.20 14.82 -40.55
N ALA A 155 45.05 14.14 -39.75
CA ALA A 155 44.56 13.22 -38.72
C ALA A 155 43.76 13.94 -37.63
N THR A 156 42.57 13.46 -37.30
CA THR A 156 41.70 14.07 -36.29
C THR A 156 41.85 13.41 -34.91
N VAL A 157 41.83 14.23 -33.86
CA VAL A 157 41.85 13.77 -32.47
C VAL A 157 40.62 12.94 -32.16
N LYS A 158 40.84 11.72 -31.63
CA LYS A 158 39.79 10.84 -31.12
C LYS A 158 39.52 11.05 -29.64
N ARG A 159 40.57 11.22 -28.84
CA ARG A 159 40.46 11.45 -27.38
C ARG A 159 41.42 12.51 -26.91
N MET A 160 41.04 13.22 -25.86
CA MET A 160 41.88 14.19 -25.16
C MET A 160 41.87 13.89 -23.66
N TYR A 161 43.04 13.94 -23.02
CA TYR A 161 43.18 13.73 -21.58
C TYR A 161 43.83 14.94 -20.93
N ILE A 162 43.28 15.43 -19.82
CA ILE A 162 43.88 16.46 -18.97
C ILE A 162 44.28 15.79 -17.65
N TYR A 163 45.54 15.95 -17.26
CA TYR A 163 46.15 15.30 -16.09
C TYR A 163 47.29 16.14 -15.52
N THR A 164 47.87 15.76 -14.37
CA THR A 164 49.06 16.43 -13.81
C THR A 164 50.33 15.63 -14.06
N GLY A 165 51.37 16.30 -14.54
CA GLY A 165 52.67 15.70 -14.84
C GLY A 165 52.88 15.38 -16.33
N ASN A 166 53.86 14.53 -16.62
CA ASN A 166 54.35 14.31 -17.98
C ASN A 166 53.70 13.11 -18.69
N ASN A 167 53.24 12.09 -17.94
CA ASN A 167 52.69 10.85 -18.52
C ASN A 167 51.34 10.48 -17.87
N LEU A 168 50.36 10.14 -18.71
CA LEU A 168 49.03 9.69 -18.30
C LEU A 168 49.07 8.40 -17.45
N GLN A 169 49.97 7.46 -17.76
CA GLN A 169 50.04 6.16 -17.08
C GLN A 169 50.56 6.26 -15.64
N GLU A 170 51.41 7.24 -15.35
CA GLU A 170 52.02 7.46 -14.03
C GLU A 170 51.31 8.56 -13.22
N THR A 171 50.28 9.18 -13.78
CA THR A 171 49.55 10.27 -13.14
C THR A 171 48.91 9.80 -11.84
N LYS A 172 49.10 10.59 -10.76
CA LYS A 172 48.39 10.45 -9.49
C LYS A 172 47.45 11.63 -9.29
N ALA A 173 46.40 11.46 -8.48
CA ALA A 173 45.50 12.56 -8.16
C ALA A 173 46.28 13.66 -7.41
N PRO A 174 46.24 14.92 -7.87
CA PRO A 174 46.99 15.99 -7.23
C PRO A 174 46.38 16.39 -5.87
N GLY A 175 47.14 17.19 -5.12
CA GLY A 175 46.65 17.85 -3.92
C GLY A 175 45.37 18.66 -4.20
N MET A 176 44.54 18.83 -3.18
CA MET A 176 43.28 19.54 -3.34
C MET A 176 43.56 21.02 -3.65
N PRO A 177 42.98 21.59 -4.72
CA PRO A 177 43.19 23.00 -5.05
C PRO A 177 42.72 23.93 -3.93
N LEU A 178 43.38 25.09 -3.76
CA LEU A 178 43.02 26.10 -2.76
C LEU A 178 41.55 26.54 -2.87
N ALA A 179 41.02 26.63 -4.10
CA ALA A 179 39.62 26.96 -4.37
C ALA A 179 38.63 25.97 -3.71
N CYS A 180 39.02 24.71 -3.48
CA CYS A 180 38.16 23.73 -2.83
C CYS A 180 38.00 23.94 -1.32
N PHE A 181 38.84 24.77 -0.70
CA PHE A 181 38.83 25.11 0.73
C PHE A 181 38.04 26.39 1.06
N LEU A 182 37.49 27.09 0.07
CA LEU A 182 36.70 28.32 0.28
C LEU A 182 35.49 28.06 1.19
N GLY A 183 35.63 28.39 2.48
CA GLY A 183 34.60 28.16 3.51
C GLY A 183 34.47 26.71 3.99
N ASN A 184 35.38 25.80 3.62
CA ASN A 184 35.32 24.38 3.99
C ASN A 184 36.63 23.91 4.64
N VAL A 185 36.49 23.02 5.62
CA VAL A 185 37.60 22.32 6.27
C VAL A 185 37.51 20.83 6.01
N TYR A 186 38.63 20.14 5.81
CA TYR A 186 38.67 18.70 5.49
C TYR A 186 39.46 17.93 6.55
N ALA A 187 39.06 16.69 6.84
CA ALA A 187 39.85 15.81 7.69
C ALA A 187 40.97 15.18 6.86
N GLU A 188 42.22 15.31 7.32
CA GLU A 188 43.36 14.55 6.81
C GLU A 188 43.39 13.15 7.43
N CYS A 189 43.25 13.06 8.76
CA CYS A 189 43.09 11.81 9.48
C CYS A 189 42.29 12.01 10.78
N VAL A 190 41.66 10.93 11.26
CA VAL A 190 40.89 10.89 12.51
C VAL A 190 41.37 9.74 13.38
N ASP A 191 42.09 10.04 14.45
CA ASP A 191 42.53 9.04 15.42
C ASP A 191 41.47 8.88 16.52
N VAL A 192 40.99 7.66 16.72
CA VAL A 192 40.04 7.35 17.80
C VAL A 192 40.83 7.16 19.09
N LEU A 193 40.71 8.12 20.00
CA LEU A 193 41.33 8.06 21.32
C LEU A 193 40.61 7.00 22.16
N ARG A 194 41.36 6.09 22.78
CA ARG A 194 40.81 4.92 23.46
C ARG A 194 41.59 4.57 24.73
N ASP A 195 40.90 4.05 25.74
CA ASP A 195 41.48 3.41 26.92
C ASP A 195 41.06 1.93 27.06
N ALA A 196 41.45 1.27 28.16
CA ALA A 196 41.10 -0.12 28.46
C ALA A 196 39.57 -0.37 28.58
N THR A 197 38.76 0.67 28.76
CA THR A 197 37.31 0.61 28.97
C THR A 197 36.47 0.99 27.74
N GLY A 198 37.06 1.64 26.74
CA GLY A 198 36.40 1.99 25.47
C GLY A 198 36.92 3.28 24.81
N PRO A 199 36.23 3.78 23.78
CA PRO A 199 36.61 5.03 23.13
C PRO A 199 36.34 6.26 24.02
N LEU A 200 37.30 7.19 24.07
CA LEU A 200 37.29 8.43 24.85
C LEU A 200 36.91 9.66 24.02
N GLY A 201 37.24 9.67 22.73
CA GLY A 201 37.04 10.83 21.87
C GLY A 201 37.71 10.67 20.51
N LEU A 202 37.78 11.75 19.75
CA LEU A 202 38.41 11.85 18.44
C LEU A 202 39.52 12.91 18.48
N LYS A 203 40.67 12.59 17.90
CA LYS A 203 41.70 13.55 17.52
C LYS A 203 41.67 13.71 15.99
N LEU A 204 41.32 14.91 15.51
CA LEU A 204 41.20 15.23 14.09
C LEU A 204 42.37 16.10 13.66
N ARG A 205 43.06 15.71 12.59
CA ARG A 205 43.98 16.58 11.85
C ARG A 205 43.22 17.19 10.67
N ILE A 206 43.04 18.50 10.68
CA ILE A 206 42.13 19.24 9.81
C ILE A 206 42.92 20.14 8.85
N LEU A 207 42.60 20.08 7.57
CA LEU A 207 43.14 20.94 6.52
C LEU A 207 42.18 22.10 6.23
N THR A 208 42.71 23.32 6.25
CA THR A 208 41.98 24.55 5.95
C THR A 208 42.82 25.52 5.12
N ALA A 209 42.19 26.40 4.37
CA ALA A 209 42.87 27.58 3.84
C ALA A 209 43.10 28.59 4.98
N GLY A 210 44.28 29.21 5.04
CA GLY A 210 44.59 30.29 5.99
C GLY A 210 45.50 31.35 5.39
N CYS A 211 45.35 32.60 5.84
CA CYS A 211 46.25 33.70 5.50
C CYS A 211 47.56 33.58 6.30
N GLY A 212 48.70 33.87 5.70
CA GLY A 212 49.97 34.05 6.42
C GLY A 212 49.90 35.23 7.39
N PRO A 213 50.76 35.31 8.43
CA PRO A 213 50.92 36.54 9.19
C PRO A 213 51.60 37.59 8.30
N GLY A 214 50.81 38.46 7.65
CA GLY A 214 51.29 39.54 6.78
C GLY A 214 50.20 40.06 5.84
N VAL A 215 50.19 41.37 5.58
CA VAL A 215 49.13 42.10 4.84
C VAL A 215 49.06 41.76 3.33
N LEU A 216 49.97 40.91 2.82
CA LEU A 216 50.01 40.43 1.43
C LEU A 216 50.43 38.96 1.37
N ALA A 217 49.72 38.06 2.05
CA ALA A 217 50.06 36.63 2.06
C ALA A 217 49.14 35.78 1.17
N ASP A 218 49.73 35.08 0.20
CA ASP A 218 49.08 34.01 -0.58
C ASP A 218 48.38 33.01 0.35
N ALA A 219 47.12 32.68 0.05
CA ALA A 219 46.37 31.66 0.79
C ALA A 219 47.12 30.31 0.71
N LYS A 220 47.53 29.75 1.85
CA LYS A 220 48.17 28.42 1.92
C LYS A 220 47.28 27.45 2.69
N VAL A 221 47.37 26.17 2.33
CA VAL A 221 46.74 25.09 3.10
C VAL A 221 47.50 24.93 4.43
N ARG A 222 46.80 24.97 5.55
CA ARG A 222 47.33 24.72 6.90
C ARG A 222 46.68 23.47 7.50
N ALA A 223 47.45 22.72 8.28
CA ALA A 223 46.98 21.60 9.08
C ALA A 223 46.84 22.02 10.55
N LEU A 224 45.72 21.68 11.19
CA LEU A 224 45.43 21.96 12.59
C LEU A 224 45.03 20.66 13.30
N GLU A 225 45.54 20.41 14.50
CA GLU A 225 45.09 19.30 15.34
C GLU A 225 44.02 19.76 16.33
N ARG A 226 42.90 19.02 16.42
CA ARG A 226 41.77 19.33 17.28
C ARG A 226 41.23 18.06 17.93
N ASN A 227 40.97 18.12 19.23
CA ASN A 227 40.45 17.00 20.01
C ASN A 227 39.01 17.27 20.41
N ILE A 228 38.17 16.24 20.36
CA ILE A 228 36.78 16.26 20.83
C ILE A 228 36.52 15.02 21.65
N TYR A 229 35.98 15.19 22.85
CA TYR A 229 35.73 14.11 23.79
C TYR A 229 34.23 13.85 23.96
N PHE A 230 33.89 12.65 24.42
CA PHE A 230 32.54 12.38 24.91
C PHE A 230 32.25 13.29 26.12
N GLY A 231 31.10 13.96 26.12
CA GLY A 231 30.74 14.93 27.14
C GLY A 231 31.10 16.39 26.83
N ASP A 232 31.78 16.69 25.72
CA ASP A 232 32.01 18.08 25.29
C ASP A 232 30.68 18.77 24.96
N SER A 233 30.57 20.07 25.21
CA SER A 233 29.37 20.85 24.89
C SER A 233 29.31 21.22 23.40
N CYS A 234 28.14 21.67 22.95
CA CYS A 234 28.00 22.21 21.58
C CYS A 234 28.99 23.35 21.30
N GLN A 235 29.27 24.19 22.29
CA GLN A 235 30.20 25.31 22.14
C GLN A 235 31.65 24.84 21.97
N ASP A 236 32.04 23.80 22.71
CA ASP A 236 33.38 23.21 22.62
C ASP A 236 33.60 22.61 21.22
N VAL A 237 32.61 21.90 20.69
CA VAL A 237 32.65 21.32 19.35
C VAL A 237 32.68 22.40 18.27
N LEU A 238 31.86 23.46 18.40
CA LEU A 238 31.87 24.60 17.47
C LEU A 238 33.20 25.36 17.51
N SER A 239 33.81 25.51 18.68
CA SER A 239 35.14 26.12 18.84
C SER A 239 36.22 25.26 18.18
N ALA A 240 36.15 23.94 18.33
CA ALA A 240 37.14 23.02 17.81
C ALA A 240 37.05 22.82 16.28
N LEU A 241 35.84 22.68 15.73
CA LEU A 241 35.61 22.29 14.33
C LEU A 241 34.94 23.36 13.45
N GLY A 242 34.44 24.44 14.04
CA GLY A 242 33.59 25.40 13.34
C GLY A 242 32.14 24.92 13.16
N SER A 243 31.36 25.67 12.37
CA SER A 243 29.94 25.40 12.15
C SER A 243 29.71 24.10 11.37
N PRO A 244 28.74 23.25 11.76
CA PRO A 244 28.38 22.06 10.99
C PRO A 244 27.72 22.43 9.66
N HIS A 245 27.78 21.53 8.69
CA HIS A 245 27.13 21.73 7.39
C HIS A 245 25.60 21.64 7.51
N LYS A 246 25.13 20.80 8.44
CA LYS A 246 23.72 20.61 8.71
C LYS A 246 23.52 20.16 10.15
N VAL A 247 22.46 20.67 10.77
CA VAL A 247 21.96 20.15 12.04
C VAL A 247 20.72 19.30 11.76
N PHE A 248 20.74 18.04 12.19
CA PHE A 248 19.64 17.12 12.02
C PHE A 248 19.04 16.73 13.36
N TYR A 249 17.81 17.15 13.62
CA TYR A 249 17.05 16.73 14.79
C TYR A 249 16.50 15.33 14.55
N LYS A 250 16.81 14.41 15.47
CA LYS A 250 16.36 13.04 15.43
C LYS A 250 14.85 13.01 15.62
N SER A 251 14.05 12.78 14.59
CA SER A 251 12.62 12.51 14.79
C SER A 251 12.47 11.30 15.71
N GLU A 252 11.76 11.43 16.85
CA GLU A 252 11.61 10.44 17.93
C GLU A 252 12.19 9.06 17.61
N ASP A 253 13.33 8.77 18.22
CA ASP A 253 14.03 7.51 18.01
C ASP A 253 13.23 6.34 18.57
N LYS A 254 12.52 5.61 17.70
CA LYS A 254 11.72 4.43 18.07
C LYS A 254 12.56 3.17 18.33
N MET A 255 13.84 3.31 18.68
CA MET A 255 14.75 2.21 19.07
C MET A 255 15.52 2.54 20.36
N LYS A 256 14.82 2.67 21.50
CA LYS A 256 15.42 2.67 22.85
C LYS A 256 15.44 1.25 23.44
N ILE A 257 16.39 0.40 23.04
CA ILE A 257 16.42 -1.03 23.47
C ILE A 257 17.72 -1.42 24.23
N HIS A 258 18.71 -0.53 24.40
CA HIS A 258 20.00 -0.93 25.02
C HIS A 258 20.53 0.01 26.13
N SER A 259 19.66 0.66 26.92
CA SER A 259 20.09 1.36 28.13
C SER A 259 20.02 0.43 29.36
N PRO A 260 21.06 0.33 30.21
CA PRO A 260 21.06 -0.53 31.41
C PRO A 260 20.13 -0.07 32.55
N SER A 261 19.58 1.15 32.49
CA SER A 261 18.87 1.78 33.62
C SER A 261 17.51 2.36 33.17
N PRO A 262 16.39 1.64 33.33
CA PRO A 262 15.09 2.06 32.78
C PRO A 262 14.29 3.05 33.65
N HIS A 263 14.62 3.21 34.94
CA HIS A 263 13.66 3.73 35.92
C HIS A 263 13.76 5.21 36.29
N LYS A 264 14.62 6.00 35.64
CA LYS A 264 14.61 7.47 35.84
C LYS A 264 14.95 8.17 34.54
N GLN A 265 13.94 8.60 33.79
CA GLN A 265 14.03 9.82 32.97
C GLN A 265 12.64 10.26 32.51
N VAL A 266 12.27 11.48 32.92
CA VAL A 266 11.11 12.24 32.46
C VAL A 266 11.19 12.38 30.92
N PRO A 267 10.07 12.34 30.17
CA PRO A 267 10.12 12.51 28.71
C PRO A 267 10.74 13.86 28.35
N SER A 268 11.84 13.87 27.59
CA SER A 268 12.42 15.11 27.10
C SER A 268 11.47 15.74 26.07
N LYS A 269 11.13 17.02 26.27
CA LYS A 269 10.33 17.81 25.29
C LYS A 269 11.07 18.02 23.96
N CYS A 270 12.38 17.77 23.91
CA CYS A 270 13.25 17.96 22.76
C CYS A 270 13.92 16.65 22.34
N ASN A 271 14.18 16.51 21.04
CA ASN A 271 14.85 15.35 20.45
C ASN A 271 16.36 15.54 20.35
N ASP A 272 17.15 14.49 20.57
CA ASP A 272 18.60 14.47 20.33
C ASP A 272 18.90 14.96 18.90
N TYR A 273 20.04 15.59 18.66
CA TYR A 273 20.36 16.17 17.36
C TYR A 273 21.81 15.93 16.95
N PHE A 274 22.03 15.82 15.65
CA PHE A 274 23.33 15.63 15.04
C PHE A 274 23.88 16.93 14.50
N PHE A 275 25.17 17.16 14.71
CA PHE A 275 25.98 18.02 13.87
C PHE A 275 26.62 17.15 12.79
N ASN A 276 26.26 17.40 11.54
CA ASN A 276 26.80 16.68 10.38
C ASN A 276 27.95 17.49 9.77
N TYR A 277 29.17 16.93 9.82
CA TYR A 277 30.36 17.49 9.18
C TYR A 277 30.70 16.66 7.94
N PHE A 278 30.01 16.96 6.83
CA PHE A 278 30.13 16.20 5.58
C PHE A 278 31.58 16.15 5.06
N THR A 279 32.33 17.24 5.13
CA THR A 279 33.73 17.32 4.68
C THR A 279 34.74 16.64 5.60
N LEU A 280 34.38 16.39 6.86
CA LEU A 280 35.21 15.62 7.81
C LEU A 280 34.86 14.13 7.79
N GLY A 281 33.71 13.76 7.20
CA GLY A 281 33.18 12.40 7.24
C GLY A 281 32.66 11.98 8.61
N VAL A 282 32.33 12.94 9.48
CA VAL A 282 31.95 12.71 10.89
C VAL A 282 30.59 13.30 11.21
N ASP A 283 29.76 12.54 11.92
CA ASP A 283 28.58 13.07 12.61
C ASP A 283 28.77 12.99 14.12
N ILE A 284 28.34 14.06 14.80
CA ILE A 284 28.41 14.17 16.26
C ILE A 284 27.00 14.30 16.80
N LEU A 285 26.57 13.35 17.64
CA LEU A 285 25.25 13.36 18.28
C LEU A 285 25.34 14.05 19.65
N PHE A 286 24.44 15.00 19.87
CA PHE A 286 24.26 15.66 21.16
C PHE A 286 23.00 15.14 21.85
N ASP A 287 23.11 14.97 23.17
CA ASP A 287 21.95 14.73 24.01
C ASP A 287 21.06 15.98 24.05
N SER A 288 19.76 15.81 23.86
CA SER A 288 18.80 16.92 23.85
C SER A 288 18.59 17.59 25.20
N THR A 289 18.91 16.90 26.29
CA THR A 289 18.71 17.41 27.65
C THR A 289 19.96 18.12 28.16
N THR A 290 21.14 17.53 27.92
CA THR A 290 22.41 18.08 28.43
C THR A 290 23.20 18.87 27.40
N HIS A 291 22.87 18.75 26.10
CA HIS A 291 23.62 19.33 24.99
C HIS A 291 25.10 18.92 24.94
N LEU A 292 25.41 17.74 25.48
CA LEU A 292 26.74 17.16 25.49
C LEU A 292 26.88 16.05 24.44
N VAL A 293 28.09 15.86 23.93
CA VAL A 293 28.41 14.83 22.95
C VAL A 293 28.18 13.42 23.52
N LYS A 294 27.40 12.62 22.80
CA LYS A 294 26.93 11.29 23.19
C LYS A 294 27.46 10.17 22.29
N LYS A 295 27.66 10.44 21.01
CA LYS A 295 28.00 9.45 19.98
C LYS A 295 28.74 10.12 18.83
N PHE A 296 29.75 9.46 18.31
CA PHE A 296 30.36 9.79 17.02
C PHE A 296 29.95 8.74 15.99
N VAL A 297 29.78 9.15 14.74
CA VAL A 297 29.75 8.19 13.62
C VAL A 297 30.65 8.65 12.48
N LEU A 298 31.51 7.74 12.06
CA LEU A 298 32.57 7.92 11.07
C LEU A 298 32.14 7.21 9.78
N HIS A 299 32.14 7.93 8.66
CA HIS A 299 31.66 7.44 7.36
C HIS A 299 32.84 7.17 6.41
N THR A 300 32.87 5.99 5.78
CA THR A 300 33.98 5.58 4.89
C THR A 300 33.73 5.93 3.41
N ASN A 301 32.49 6.29 3.07
CA ASN A 301 32.06 6.71 1.72
C ASN A 301 32.40 5.71 0.59
N TYR A 302 32.21 4.40 0.82
CA TYR A 302 32.32 3.41 -0.27
C TYR A 302 31.19 3.55 -1.29
N PRO A 303 31.47 3.39 -2.60
CA PRO A 303 30.44 3.31 -3.62
C PRO A 303 29.60 2.05 -3.38
N GLY A 304 28.30 2.15 -3.62
CA GLY A 304 27.40 1.05 -3.27
C GLY A 304 26.81 1.16 -1.85
N HIS A 305 26.94 2.29 -1.14
CA HIS A 305 26.27 2.57 0.14
C HIS A 305 25.28 3.74 0.00
N TYR A 306 24.23 3.81 0.83
CA TYR A 306 23.19 4.85 0.70
C TYR A 306 23.65 6.26 1.07
N ASN A 307 24.70 6.38 1.87
CA ASN A 307 25.36 7.65 2.17
C ASN A 307 26.47 8.02 1.17
N PHE A 308 26.67 7.22 0.12
CA PHE A 308 27.70 7.52 -0.88
C PHE A 308 27.48 8.92 -1.47
N ASN A 309 28.56 9.69 -1.60
CA ASN A 309 28.60 11.09 -2.06
C ASN A 309 28.00 12.13 -1.08
N ILE A 310 27.44 11.72 0.07
CA ILE A 310 27.01 12.68 1.10
C ILE A 310 28.22 13.14 1.94
N TYR A 311 29.14 12.22 2.22
CA TYR A 311 30.29 12.46 3.10
C TYR A 311 31.59 12.38 2.31
N HIS A 312 32.58 13.18 2.70
CA HIS A 312 33.97 12.89 2.41
C HIS A 312 34.37 11.62 3.17
N ARG A 313 35.27 10.81 2.59
CA ARG A 313 35.81 9.63 3.28
C ARG A 313 36.52 10.07 4.55
N CYS A 314 36.10 9.54 5.69
CA CYS A 314 36.79 9.68 6.96
C CYS A 314 37.93 8.66 7.01
N ASP A 315 39.19 9.10 7.03
CA ASP A 315 40.34 8.22 7.19
C ASP A 315 40.65 8.03 8.68
N PHE A 316 40.02 7.02 9.29
CA PHE A 316 40.11 6.77 10.72
C PHE A 316 41.11 5.68 11.07
N LYS A 317 41.67 5.78 12.27
CA LYS A 317 42.49 4.73 12.90
C LYS A 317 41.94 4.39 14.28
N ILE A 318 41.68 3.10 14.51
CA ILE A 318 41.12 2.58 15.76
C ILE A 318 42.05 1.50 16.32
N PRO A 319 42.74 1.73 17.45
CA PRO A 319 43.51 0.69 18.11
C PRO A 319 42.59 -0.33 18.80
N LEU A 320 42.80 -1.61 18.50
CA LEU A 320 42.11 -2.77 19.09
C LEU A 320 43.12 -3.66 19.82
N ILE A 321 42.82 -4.00 21.07
CA ILE A 321 43.53 -5.02 21.85
C ILE A 321 42.78 -6.34 21.68
N ILE A 322 43.45 -7.37 21.14
CA ILE A 322 42.87 -8.70 20.89
C ILE A 322 43.64 -9.73 21.71
N MET A 323 42.92 -10.50 22.53
CA MET A 323 43.50 -11.61 23.30
C MET A 323 43.37 -12.92 22.54
N LYS A 324 44.49 -13.51 22.10
CA LYS A 324 44.49 -14.88 21.57
C LYS A 324 44.26 -15.86 22.71
N LYS A 325 43.18 -16.65 22.62
CA LYS A 325 43.06 -17.89 23.38
C LYS A 325 43.75 -18.97 22.58
N ASP A 326 44.99 -19.30 22.94
CA ASP A 326 45.55 -20.66 22.92
C ASP A 326 47.04 -20.61 23.31
N GLY A 327 47.34 -21.00 24.57
CA GLY A 327 48.70 -21.15 25.11
C GLY A 327 48.92 -20.46 26.47
N PRO A 328 49.85 -20.95 27.31
CA PRO A 328 50.09 -20.41 28.66
C PRO A 328 50.78 -19.02 28.69
N ASP A 329 51.25 -18.51 27.55
CA ASP A 329 51.74 -17.14 27.39
C ASP A 329 50.76 -16.33 26.52
N ALA A 330 49.82 -15.64 27.15
CA ALA A 330 48.95 -14.68 26.46
C ALA A 330 49.76 -13.42 26.10
N GLN A 331 50.14 -13.26 24.83
CA GLN A 331 50.70 -11.99 24.32
C GLN A 331 49.56 -11.10 23.80
N GLU A 332 49.57 -9.82 24.19
CA GLU A 332 48.71 -8.79 23.62
C GLU A 332 49.23 -8.42 22.22
N GLU A 333 48.42 -8.64 21.17
CA GLU A 333 48.69 -8.12 19.83
C GLU A 333 47.88 -6.83 19.62
N ASP A 334 48.58 -5.73 19.37
CA ASP A 334 47.98 -4.45 18.99
C ASP A 334 47.57 -4.49 17.51
N CYS A 335 46.26 -4.43 17.23
CA CYS A 335 45.72 -4.37 15.88
C CYS A 335 45.11 -2.98 15.60
N ILE A 336 45.57 -2.28 14.55
CA ILE A 336 45.00 -0.99 14.14
C ILE A 336 43.98 -1.21 13.02
N LEU A 337 42.71 -0.95 13.32
CA LEU A 337 41.62 -0.97 12.35
C LEU A 337 41.55 0.37 11.61
N THR A 338 41.45 0.30 10.28
CA THR A 338 41.43 1.48 9.40
C THR A 338 40.19 1.52 8.53
N THR A 339 39.95 2.65 7.86
CA THR A 339 38.89 2.82 6.85
C THR A 339 38.94 1.80 5.70
N TYR A 340 40.11 1.19 5.47
CA TYR A 340 40.35 0.22 4.39
C TYR A 340 40.25 -1.23 4.84
N SER A 341 40.09 -1.49 6.14
CA SER A 341 39.96 -2.83 6.69
C SER A 341 38.66 -3.51 6.23
N LYS A 342 38.74 -4.81 5.90
CA LYS A 342 37.56 -5.63 5.58
C LYS A 342 37.07 -6.39 6.82
N TRP A 343 35.75 -6.55 6.90
CA TRP A 343 35.08 -7.15 8.05
C TRP A 343 35.39 -8.64 8.23
N ASP A 344 35.61 -9.38 7.15
CA ASP A 344 36.00 -10.80 7.19
C ASP A 344 37.36 -11.00 7.87
N HIS A 345 38.36 -10.20 7.52
CA HIS A 345 39.67 -10.23 8.17
C HIS A 345 39.59 -9.86 9.66
N ILE A 346 38.75 -8.87 10.00
CA ILE A 346 38.50 -8.50 11.40
C ILE A 346 37.79 -9.64 12.15
N GLN A 347 36.86 -10.34 11.50
CA GLN A 347 36.14 -11.47 12.08
C GLN A 347 37.06 -12.68 12.34
N GLU A 348 38.02 -12.94 11.45
CA GLU A 348 39.05 -13.97 11.63
C GLU A 348 39.91 -13.69 12.87
N LEU A 349 40.32 -12.43 13.07
CA LEU A 349 41.10 -12.01 14.24
C LEU A 349 40.31 -12.08 15.56
N LEU A 350 38.97 -12.00 15.52
CA LEU A 350 38.10 -11.99 16.70
C LEU A 350 37.58 -13.37 17.12
N GLY A 351 37.84 -14.44 16.34
CA GLY A 351 37.60 -15.84 16.75
C GLY A 351 36.14 -16.31 16.92
N HIS A 352 35.13 -15.49 16.63
CA HIS A 352 33.71 -15.87 16.76
C HIS A 352 32.83 -15.39 15.58
N PRO A 353 31.94 -16.24 15.02
CA PRO A 353 30.95 -15.81 14.05
C PRO A 353 29.79 -15.09 14.77
N MET A 354 29.79 -13.75 14.76
CA MET A 354 28.61 -12.99 15.19
C MET A 354 27.45 -13.18 14.18
N GLU A 355 26.32 -13.69 14.66
CA GLU A 355 25.21 -14.20 13.84
C GLU A 355 24.43 -13.12 13.06
N LYS A 356 24.05 -13.43 11.81
CA LYS A 356 23.19 -12.62 10.94
C LYS A 356 21.71 -12.60 11.42
N PRO A 357 20.95 -11.50 11.25
CA PRO A 357 19.51 -11.48 11.55
C PRO A 357 18.64 -12.12 10.45
N VAL A 358 17.58 -12.84 10.87
CA VAL A 358 16.71 -13.72 10.03
C VAL A 358 15.36 -13.07 9.66
N VAL A 359 14.83 -13.35 8.46
CA VAL A 359 13.49 -12.94 7.98
C VAL A 359 12.46 -14.07 8.18
N LEU A 360 11.62 -13.97 9.22
CA LEU A 360 10.79 -15.06 9.80
C LEU A 360 9.56 -15.60 9.00
N HIS A 361 9.09 -14.96 7.92
CA HIS A 361 7.72 -15.23 7.44
C HIS A 361 7.51 -16.56 6.68
N ARG A 362 8.55 -17.11 6.03
CA ARG A 362 8.42 -18.33 5.22
C ARG A 362 8.62 -19.59 6.06
N GLU A 363 9.55 -19.53 7.00
CA GLU A 363 9.86 -20.64 7.91
C GLU A 363 8.69 -21.00 8.81
N LEU A 364 7.90 -20.00 9.24
CA LEU A 364 6.71 -20.23 10.07
C LEU A 364 5.64 -21.06 9.34
N ALA A 365 5.36 -20.73 8.07
CA ALA A 365 4.38 -21.45 7.27
C ALA A 365 4.84 -22.89 6.97
N ASP A 366 6.13 -23.06 6.62
CA ASP A 366 6.71 -24.37 6.38
C ASP A 366 6.72 -25.23 7.67
N MET A 367 6.92 -24.63 8.84
CA MET A 367 6.85 -25.29 10.14
C MET A 367 5.43 -25.80 10.45
N MET A 368 4.40 -24.96 10.24
CA MET A 368 3.01 -25.36 10.45
C MET A 368 2.60 -26.52 9.55
N GLU A 369 3.06 -26.54 8.29
CA GLU A 369 2.82 -27.66 7.36
C GLU A 369 3.51 -28.94 7.81
N ARG A 370 4.80 -28.89 8.18
CA ARG A 370 5.55 -30.06 8.68
C ARG A 370 4.91 -30.66 9.93
N ARG A 371 4.42 -29.82 10.84
CA ARG A 371 3.87 -30.23 12.14
C ARG A 371 2.36 -30.44 12.13
N LYS A 372 1.69 -30.22 10.99
CA LYS A 372 0.23 -30.32 10.81
C LYS A 372 -0.55 -29.46 11.83
N VAL A 373 -0.12 -28.22 12.02
CA VAL A 373 -0.77 -27.26 12.91
C VAL A 373 -1.84 -26.49 12.12
N ASP A 374 -3.10 -26.57 12.56
CA ASP A 374 -4.22 -25.94 11.87
C ASP A 374 -4.48 -24.48 12.34
N ILE A 375 -4.24 -24.21 13.63
CA ILE A 375 -4.41 -22.92 14.29
C ILE A 375 -3.15 -22.63 15.13
N LEU A 376 -2.55 -21.45 14.97
CA LEU A 376 -1.36 -21.05 15.73
C LEU A 376 -1.51 -19.63 16.28
N CYS A 377 -1.43 -19.47 17.60
CA CYS A 377 -1.30 -18.17 18.25
C CYS A 377 0.17 -17.70 18.19
N VAL A 378 0.39 -16.43 17.86
CA VAL A 378 1.72 -15.82 17.79
C VAL A 378 1.73 -14.50 18.55
N GLN A 379 2.74 -14.33 19.39
CA GLN A 379 2.98 -13.14 20.20
C GLN A 379 4.22 -12.40 19.71
N GLU A 380 4.43 -11.16 20.17
CA GLU A 380 5.51 -10.28 19.74
C GLU A 380 5.67 -10.19 18.21
N THR A 381 4.57 -10.10 17.48
CA THR A 381 4.63 -10.08 16.01
C THR A 381 5.37 -8.84 15.47
N ARG A 382 5.41 -7.74 16.25
CA ARG A 382 6.02 -6.44 15.91
C ARG A 382 5.49 -5.85 14.60
N TRP A 383 4.33 -6.33 14.14
CA TRP A 383 3.68 -5.91 12.92
C TRP A 383 2.76 -4.72 13.18
N LYS A 384 2.80 -3.73 12.28
CA LYS A 384 1.99 -2.53 12.40
C LYS A 384 0.61 -2.70 11.75
N GLY A 385 -0.41 -2.26 12.48
CA GLY A 385 -1.78 -2.15 12.00
C GLY A 385 -2.65 -3.35 12.38
N SER A 386 -3.90 -3.28 11.92
CA SER A 386 -4.97 -4.23 12.20
C SER A 386 -5.44 -4.87 10.89
N LYS A 387 -4.95 -6.06 10.55
CA LYS A 387 -5.23 -6.71 9.24
C LYS A 387 -5.20 -8.24 9.30
N ALA A 388 -5.54 -8.85 8.18
CA ALA A 388 -5.23 -10.23 7.87
C ALA A 388 -4.41 -10.34 6.57
N ARG A 389 -3.45 -11.27 6.52
CA ARG A 389 -2.53 -11.47 5.39
C ARG A 389 -2.27 -12.95 5.15
N SER A 390 -2.25 -13.38 3.89
CA SER A 390 -1.76 -14.73 3.56
C SER A 390 -0.23 -14.78 3.67
N ILE A 391 0.28 -15.77 4.40
CA ILE A 391 1.71 -15.96 4.66
C ILE A 391 2.37 -17.01 3.74
N GLY A 392 1.59 -17.63 2.84
CA GLY A 392 2.05 -18.71 1.95
C GLY A 392 1.58 -20.09 2.42
N ALA A 393 1.82 -21.13 1.62
CA ALA A 393 1.52 -22.54 1.91
C ALA A 393 0.07 -22.87 2.36
N GLY A 394 -0.90 -22.02 2.04
CA GLY A 394 -2.30 -22.23 2.45
C GLY A 394 -2.60 -21.78 3.89
N PHE A 395 -1.87 -20.80 4.42
CA PHE A 395 -2.12 -20.19 5.73
C PHE A 395 -2.39 -18.68 5.64
N LYS A 396 -3.22 -18.18 6.56
CA LYS A 396 -3.59 -16.76 6.71
C LYS A 396 -3.40 -16.30 8.15
N LEU A 397 -2.60 -15.26 8.34
CA LEU A 397 -2.34 -14.58 9.61
C LEU A 397 -3.34 -13.44 9.82
N PHE A 398 -4.01 -13.41 10.96
CA PHE A 398 -4.75 -12.27 11.50
C PHE A 398 -3.89 -11.63 12.58
N TYR A 399 -3.66 -10.32 12.55
CA TYR A 399 -2.75 -9.68 13.50
C TYR A 399 -3.24 -8.28 13.91
N TYR A 400 -2.72 -7.83 15.05
CA TYR A 400 -2.87 -6.49 15.58
C TYR A 400 -1.58 -6.02 16.26
N GLY A 401 -1.13 -4.81 15.94
CA GLY A 401 -0.01 -4.18 16.63
C GLY A 401 0.05 -2.67 16.41
N VAL A 402 0.51 -1.95 17.44
CA VAL A 402 0.56 -0.47 17.48
C VAL A 402 1.90 0.06 16.96
N ASP A 403 1.97 1.37 16.72
CA ASP A 403 3.09 2.05 16.04
C ASP A 403 4.46 1.98 16.77
N SER A 404 4.50 1.42 17.98
CA SER A 404 5.66 1.35 18.89
C SER A 404 6.64 0.21 18.61
N LYS A 405 6.36 -0.73 17.67
CA LYS A 405 7.20 -1.91 17.35
C LYS A 405 7.60 -2.81 18.55
N ARG A 406 7.05 -2.58 19.76
CA ARG A 406 7.36 -3.37 20.96
C ARG A 406 6.44 -4.60 21.07
N ASN A 407 5.15 -4.42 20.86
CA ASN A 407 4.13 -5.42 21.10
C ASN A 407 3.42 -5.81 19.79
N GLY A 408 2.71 -6.93 19.83
CA GLY A 408 1.80 -7.32 18.76
C GLY A 408 1.36 -8.76 18.89
N VAL A 409 0.10 -9.02 18.59
CA VAL A 409 -0.53 -10.33 18.73
C VAL A 409 -1.09 -10.79 17.39
N GLY A 410 -1.09 -12.10 17.14
CA GLY A 410 -1.60 -12.68 15.92
C GLY A 410 -2.14 -14.10 16.09
N VAL A 411 -3.04 -14.50 15.19
CA VAL A 411 -3.52 -15.88 15.04
C VAL A 411 -3.39 -16.28 13.57
N VAL A 412 -2.69 -17.37 13.31
CA VAL A 412 -2.55 -17.97 11.99
C VAL A 412 -3.54 -19.12 11.85
N LEU A 413 -4.31 -19.11 10.77
CA LEU A 413 -5.29 -20.14 10.43
C LEU A 413 -4.93 -20.78 9.09
N LYS A 414 -5.10 -22.09 9.00
CA LYS A 414 -5.11 -22.82 7.73
C LYS A 414 -6.29 -22.39 6.86
N GLU A 415 -6.09 -22.34 5.55
CA GLU A 415 -7.02 -21.70 4.61
C GLU A 415 -8.41 -22.34 4.57
N GLU A 416 -8.52 -23.62 4.96
CA GLU A 416 -9.81 -24.30 5.13
C GLU A 416 -10.67 -23.69 6.24
N PHE A 417 -10.06 -23.25 7.36
CA PHE A 417 -10.76 -22.63 8.49
C PHE A 417 -10.97 -21.12 8.31
N VAL A 418 -10.28 -20.48 7.36
CA VAL A 418 -10.44 -19.04 7.09
C VAL A 418 -11.87 -18.70 6.66
N ARG A 419 -12.57 -19.63 6.00
CA ARG A 419 -13.97 -19.43 5.57
C ARG A 419 -14.97 -19.52 6.71
N ASN A 420 -14.53 -20.07 7.85
CA ASN A 420 -15.34 -20.30 9.04
C ASN A 420 -15.17 -19.19 10.09
N VAL A 421 -14.35 -18.18 9.80
CA VAL A 421 -14.17 -17.00 10.67
C VAL A 421 -15.43 -16.15 10.62
N LEU A 422 -16.12 -16.06 11.75
CA LEU A 422 -17.32 -15.25 11.93
C LEU A 422 -16.98 -13.85 12.44
N GLU A 423 -16.01 -13.76 13.34
CA GLU A 423 -15.62 -12.51 14.00
C GLU A 423 -14.13 -12.51 14.35
N VAL A 424 -13.50 -11.33 14.25
CA VAL A 424 -12.13 -11.08 14.70
C VAL A 424 -12.14 -9.84 15.59
N LYS A 425 -12.03 -10.03 16.91
CA LYS A 425 -11.92 -8.96 17.89
C LYS A 425 -10.46 -8.70 18.21
N ARG A 426 -10.00 -7.46 18.02
CA ARG A 426 -8.64 -7.02 18.32
C ARG A 426 -8.76 -5.99 19.44
N VAL A 427 -8.58 -6.45 20.67
CA VAL A 427 -8.85 -5.66 21.89
C VAL A 427 -7.67 -4.73 22.15
N SER A 428 -6.46 -5.29 22.17
CA SER A 428 -5.22 -4.55 22.36
C SER A 428 -4.06 -5.22 21.61
N ASP A 429 -2.88 -4.61 21.66
CA ASP A 429 -1.62 -5.18 21.15
C ASP A 429 -1.13 -6.40 21.95
N ARG A 430 -1.86 -6.74 23.02
CA ARG A 430 -1.64 -7.90 23.88
C ARG A 430 -2.76 -8.94 23.77
N VAL A 431 -4.00 -8.56 23.46
CA VAL A 431 -5.15 -9.49 23.44
C VAL A 431 -5.94 -9.41 22.12
N MET A 432 -6.16 -10.56 21.49
CA MET A 432 -7.10 -10.71 20.37
C MET A 432 -7.89 -12.02 20.46
N SER A 433 -9.09 -12.03 19.88
CA SER A 433 -9.98 -13.20 19.84
C SER A 433 -10.52 -13.42 18.43
N LEU A 434 -10.54 -14.67 17.97
CA LEU A 434 -11.14 -15.11 16.73
C LEU A 434 -12.28 -16.08 17.03
N LYS A 435 -13.46 -15.83 16.47
CA LYS A 435 -14.62 -16.71 16.57
C LYS A 435 -14.79 -17.51 15.27
N LEU A 436 -14.76 -18.83 15.39
CA LEU A 436 -14.85 -19.81 14.31
C LEU A 436 -16.11 -20.66 14.46
N GLU A 437 -16.74 -21.03 13.34
CA GLU A 437 -17.82 -22.01 13.30
C GLU A 437 -17.37 -23.27 12.54
N ILE A 438 -17.22 -24.39 13.25
CA ILE A 438 -16.73 -25.64 12.69
C ILE A 438 -17.85 -26.68 12.82
N GLU A 439 -18.56 -26.90 11.71
CA GLU A 439 -19.62 -27.91 11.59
C GLU A 439 -20.67 -27.81 12.72
N GLY A 440 -21.17 -26.60 12.98
CA GLY A 440 -22.17 -26.33 14.02
C GLY A 440 -21.60 -26.07 15.42
N VAL A 441 -20.29 -26.23 15.64
CA VAL A 441 -19.63 -25.91 16.92
C VAL A 441 -18.97 -24.54 16.84
N MET A 442 -19.31 -23.66 17.80
CA MET A 442 -18.71 -22.33 17.93
C MET A 442 -17.44 -22.41 18.78
N LEU A 443 -16.28 -22.10 18.17
CA LEU A 443 -14.96 -22.11 18.80
C LEU A 443 -14.37 -20.70 18.84
N ASN A 444 -14.03 -20.22 20.03
CA ASN A 444 -13.32 -18.97 20.24
C ASN A 444 -11.85 -19.24 20.53
N VAL A 445 -10.97 -18.71 19.69
CA VAL A 445 -9.51 -18.79 19.85
C VAL A 445 -9.01 -17.44 20.32
N VAL A 446 -8.51 -17.39 21.56
CA VAL A 446 -7.95 -16.17 22.15
C VAL A 446 -6.43 -16.27 22.16
N SER A 447 -5.77 -15.22 21.67
CA SER A 447 -4.32 -15.08 21.74
C SER A 447 -3.99 -13.92 22.68
N GLY A 448 -3.16 -14.21 23.69
CA GLY A 448 -2.76 -13.26 24.73
C GLY A 448 -1.24 -13.13 24.85
N TYR A 449 -0.78 -11.97 25.31
CA TYR A 449 0.62 -11.68 25.64
C TYR A 449 0.69 -10.80 26.91
N ALA A 450 0.90 -11.45 28.06
CA ALA A 450 0.93 -10.78 29.37
C ALA A 450 2.21 -9.93 29.55
N PRO A 451 2.18 -8.85 30.35
CA PRO A 451 3.38 -8.09 30.70
C PRO A 451 4.43 -8.92 31.45
N GLN A 452 5.71 -8.54 31.36
CA GLN A 452 6.82 -9.25 31.99
C GLN A 452 6.89 -9.01 33.51
N VAL A 453 7.63 -9.88 34.21
CA VAL A 453 7.94 -9.73 35.64
C VAL A 453 8.74 -8.43 35.86
N GLY A 454 8.14 -7.48 36.57
CA GLY A 454 8.71 -6.15 36.84
C GLY A 454 8.02 -4.96 36.14
N CYS A 455 7.05 -5.20 35.26
CA CYS A 455 6.17 -4.14 34.73
C CYS A 455 5.24 -3.57 35.82
N GLU A 456 4.79 -2.31 35.64
CA GLU A 456 3.89 -1.63 36.57
C GLU A 456 2.58 -2.40 36.78
N LEU A 457 2.04 -2.33 37.99
CA LEU A 457 0.83 -3.07 38.38
C LEU A 457 -0.36 -2.70 37.48
N GLU A 458 -0.50 -1.43 37.11
CA GLU A 458 -1.56 -0.94 36.21
C GLU A 458 -1.55 -1.63 34.83
N GLU A 459 -0.36 -1.90 34.26
CA GLU A 459 -0.26 -2.58 32.95
C GLU A 459 -0.69 -4.04 33.06
N LYS A 460 -0.38 -4.69 34.19
CA LYS A 460 -0.81 -6.07 34.48
C LYS A 460 -2.32 -6.14 34.71
N GLU A 461 -2.87 -5.26 35.53
CA GLU A 461 -4.31 -5.17 35.81
C GLU A 461 -5.11 -4.92 34.54
N ARG A 462 -4.63 -4.01 33.68
CA ARG A 462 -5.25 -3.73 32.39
C ARG A 462 -5.29 -4.96 31.49
N PHE A 463 -4.21 -5.73 31.39
CA PHE A 463 -4.19 -6.96 30.58
C PHE A 463 -5.22 -7.98 31.09
N TRP A 464 -5.31 -8.18 32.40
CA TRP A 464 -6.26 -9.13 32.99
C TRP A 464 -7.71 -8.66 32.85
N SER A 465 -7.97 -7.36 33.03
CA SER A 465 -9.29 -6.77 32.79
C SER A 465 -9.72 -6.90 31.33
N GLU A 466 -8.81 -6.64 30.38
CA GLU A 466 -9.09 -6.84 28.94
C GLU A 466 -9.37 -8.31 28.60
N LEU A 467 -8.70 -9.26 29.26
CA LEU A 467 -8.93 -10.68 29.08
C LEU A 467 -10.27 -11.13 29.72
N ASP A 468 -10.60 -10.62 30.90
CA ASP A 468 -11.87 -10.87 31.59
C ASP A 468 -13.05 -10.37 30.74
N GLU A 469 -12.98 -9.14 30.20
CA GLU A 469 -14.00 -8.61 29.27
C GLU A 469 -14.20 -9.49 28.03
N VAL A 470 -13.12 -10.07 27.49
CA VAL A 470 -13.23 -10.97 26.34
C VAL A 470 -13.96 -12.24 26.73
N MET A 471 -13.69 -12.78 27.91
CA MET A 471 -14.28 -14.02 28.41
C MET A 471 -15.75 -13.87 28.79
N GLU A 472 -16.13 -12.79 29.48
CA GLU A 472 -17.52 -12.50 29.84
C GLU A 472 -18.44 -12.34 28.62
N ARG A 473 -17.89 -11.86 27.51
CA ARG A 473 -18.63 -11.73 26.24
C ARG A 473 -18.85 -13.07 25.53
N ILE A 474 -18.17 -14.15 25.91
CA ILE A 474 -18.28 -15.45 25.24
C ILE A 474 -19.32 -16.31 25.97
N PRO A 475 -20.46 -16.66 25.34
CA PRO A 475 -21.51 -17.49 25.97
C PRO A 475 -20.95 -18.81 26.51
N THR A 476 -21.43 -19.27 27.67
CA THR A 476 -20.98 -20.49 28.38
C THR A 476 -21.10 -21.77 27.55
N GLY A 477 -22.02 -21.81 26.58
CA GLY A 477 -22.18 -22.95 25.66
C GLY A 477 -21.11 -23.04 24.54
N GLU A 478 -20.36 -21.98 24.27
CA GLU A 478 -19.33 -21.97 23.22
C GLU A 478 -18.01 -22.59 23.69
N ARG A 479 -17.19 -23.11 22.76
CA ARG A 479 -15.85 -23.62 23.07
C ARG A 479 -14.86 -22.47 23.13
N VAL A 480 -13.91 -22.52 24.07
CA VAL A 480 -12.85 -21.51 24.21
C VAL A 480 -11.50 -22.18 24.34
N VAL A 481 -10.53 -21.73 23.54
CA VAL A 481 -9.11 -22.10 23.64
C VAL A 481 -8.29 -20.81 23.70
N ILE A 482 -7.53 -20.64 24.77
CA ILE A 482 -6.61 -19.51 24.95
C ILE A 482 -5.19 -20.03 24.77
N GLY A 483 -4.45 -19.46 23.83
CA GLY A 483 -3.01 -19.70 23.68
C GLY A 483 -2.26 -18.40 23.96
N ALA A 484 -1.54 -18.34 25.08
CA ALA A 484 -0.91 -17.10 25.50
C ALA A 484 0.43 -17.34 26.19
N ASP A 485 1.31 -16.35 26.04
CA ASP A 485 2.49 -16.19 26.88
C ASP A 485 2.08 -15.36 28.09
N PHE A 486 2.00 -16.02 29.25
CA PHE A 486 1.55 -15.39 30.49
C PHE A 486 2.69 -14.85 31.34
N ASN A 487 3.96 -15.09 30.96
CA ASN A 487 5.13 -14.67 31.73
C ASN A 487 5.11 -15.09 33.22
N GLY A 488 4.34 -16.13 33.57
CA GLY A 488 4.11 -16.60 34.94
C GLY A 488 4.39 -18.10 35.13
N HIS A 489 4.75 -18.49 36.35
CA HIS A 489 5.07 -19.86 36.76
C HIS A 489 3.94 -20.44 37.60
N VAL A 490 3.15 -21.36 37.05
CA VAL A 490 2.01 -21.97 37.78
C VAL A 490 2.43 -22.97 38.87
N GLY A 491 3.67 -23.46 38.83
CA GLY A 491 4.25 -24.33 39.85
C GLY A 491 4.08 -25.84 39.62
N GLU A 492 4.85 -26.66 40.33
CA GLU A 492 4.72 -28.13 40.39
C GLU A 492 3.72 -28.58 41.46
N GLY A 493 2.93 -29.62 41.15
CA GLY A 493 1.83 -30.09 42.00
C GLY A 493 0.53 -29.28 41.84
N ASN A 494 -0.56 -29.77 42.42
CA ASN A 494 -1.90 -29.17 42.28
C ASN A 494 -2.66 -29.04 43.60
N ARG A 495 -2.01 -29.19 44.76
CA ARG A 495 -2.68 -29.13 46.07
C ARG A 495 -3.35 -27.76 46.27
N GLY A 496 -4.68 -27.73 46.36
CA GLY A 496 -5.49 -26.50 46.48
C GLY A 496 -5.97 -25.89 45.16
N ASP A 497 -5.55 -26.44 44.02
CA ASP A 497 -5.91 -25.96 42.66
C ASP A 497 -6.28 -27.12 41.72
N GLU A 498 -6.70 -28.25 42.30
CA GLU A 498 -6.97 -29.52 41.60
C GLU A 498 -8.05 -29.38 40.51
N GLU A 499 -8.91 -28.39 40.66
CA GLU A 499 -9.99 -28.08 39.73
C GLU A 499 -9.52 -27.42 38.42
N VAL A 500 -8.37 -26.74 38.44
CA VAL A 500 -7.90 -25.90 37.33
C VAL A 500 -6.56 -26.36 36.76
N MET A 501 -5.71 -27.03 37.55
CA MET A 501 -4.41 -27.51 37.11
C MET A 501 -4.14 -28.98 37.47
N GLY A 502 -3.41 -29.67 36.58
CA GLY A 502 -2.88 -31.01 36.82
C GLY A 502 -1.56 -31.01 37.59
N LYS A 503 -1.04 -32.22 37.86
CA LYS A 503 0.12 -32.44 38.74
C LYS A 503 1.49 -32.12 38.11
N PHE A 504 1.56 -31.88 36.80
CA PHE A 504 2.82 -31.94 36.04
C PHE A 504 3.39 -30.57 35.63
N GLY A 505 3.16 -29.50 36.40
CA GLY A 505 3.82 -28.20 36.18
C GLY A 505 5.33 -28.22 36.46
N VAL A 506 5.99 -27.08 36.30
CA VAL A 506 7.45 -26.94 36.40
C VAL A 506 7.81 -25.76 37.32
N LYS A 507 8.82 -25.94 38.18
CA LYS A 507 9.34 -24.96 39.16
C LYS A 507 8.34 -24.60 40.27
N GLU A 508 8.75 -23.71 41.17
CA GLU A 508 7.87 -23.10 42.18
C GLU A 508 6.97 -22.02 41.58
N ARG A 509 5.80 -21.83 42.18
CA ARG A 509 4.82 -20.84 41.73
C ARG A 509 5.28 -19.42 42.06
N ASN A 510 5.18 -18.50 41.10
CA ASN A 510 5.41 -17.07 41.34
C ASN A 510 4.07 -16.29 41.35
N LEU A 511 4.13 -15.00 41.72
CA LEU A 511 2.94 -14.13 41.81
C LEU A 511 2.17 -14.09 40.48
N GLU A 512 2.86 -13.91 39.35
CA GLU A 512 2.22 -13.91 38.03
C GLU A 512 1.55 -15.26 37.70
N GLY A 513 2.16 -16.37 38.11
CA GLY A 513 1.56 -17.70 37.98
C GLY A 513 0.34 -17.90 38.88
N GLN A 514 0.30 -17.28 40.06
CA GLN A 514 -0.91 -17.24 40.90
C GLN A 514 -2.04 -16.48 40.20
N MET A 515 -1.75 -15.36 39.51
CA MET A 515 -2.76 -14.63 38.73
C MET A 515 -3.36 -15.49 37.60
N VAL A 516 -2.56 -16.34 36.94
CA VAL A 516 -3.05 -17.29 35.91
C VAL A 516 -3.99 -18.33 36.54
N VAL A 517 -3.65 -18.85 37.72
CA VAL A 517 -4.47 -19.83 38.46
C VAL A 517 -5.76 -19.19 38.95
N ASP A 518 -5.70 -17.97 39.49
CA ASP A 518 -6.86 -17.22 39.96
C ASP A 518 -7.81 -16.89 38.81
N PHE A 519 -7.28 -16.46 37.67
CA PHE A 519 -8.05 -16.28 36.44
C PHE A 519 -8.71 -17.59 36.00
N ALA A 520 -7.98 -18.70 36.02
CA ALA A 520 -8.53 -20.00 35.66
C ALA A 520 -9.66 -20.45 36.60
N LYS A 521 -9.55 -20.16 37.90
CA LYS A 521 -10.61 -20.40 38.89
C LYS A 521 -11.84 -19.55 38.64
N ARG A 522 -11.66 -18.23 38.43
CA ARG A 522 -12.77 -17.29 38.19
C ARG A 522 -13.57 -17.62 36.93
N MET A 523 -12.89 -18.05 35.86
CA MET A 523 -13.49 -18.28 34.54
C MET A 523 -13.79 -19.76 34.21
N ASP A 524 -13.68 -20.67 35.19
CA ASP A 524 -13.88 -22.12 35.03
C ASP A 524 -13.02 -22.74 33.90
N MET A 525 -11.73 -22.41 33.91
CA MET A 525 -10.75 -22.83 32.90
C MET A 525 -9.77 -23.88 33.46
N ALA A 526 -9.27 -24.74 32.58
CA ALA A 526 -8.24 -25.71 32.87
C ALA A 526 -6.93 -25.34 32.15
N VAL A 527 -5.82 -25.31 32.89
CA VAL A 527 -4.45 -25.11 32.37
C VAL A 527 -3.95 -26.42 31.76
N VAL A 528 -4.14 -26.60 30.46
CA VAL A 528 -3.99 -27.88 29.76
C VAL A 528 -2.59 -28.48 29.91
N ASN A 529 -1.56 -27.63 29.91
CA ASN A 529 -0.15 -28.05 29.95
C ASN A 529 0.21 -28.89 31.19
N THR A 530 -0.52 -28.75 32.31
CA THR A 530 -0.17 -29.39 33.58
C THR A 530 -0.83 -30.75 33.79
N TYR A 531 -1.75 -31.18 32.91
CA TYR A 531 -2.48 -32.45 33.02
C TYR A 531 -1.74 -33.66 32.43
N PHE A 532 -0.75 -33.44 31.56
CA PHE A 532 -0.09 -34.52 30.82
C PHE A 532 1.33 -34.79 31.35
N GLN A 533 1.61 -36.04 31.70
CA GLN A 533 2.96 -36.46 32.11
C GLN A 533 3.89 -36.50 30.88
N LYS A 534 4.92 -35.65 30.87
CA LYS A 534 5.96 -35.61 29.82
C LYS A 534 7.37 -35.61 30.42
N ARG A 535 8.40 -35.86 29.62
CA ARG A 535 9.81 -35.63 30.04
C ARG A 535 10.03 -34.14 30.28
N GLU A 536 10.94 -33.79 31.20
CA GLU A 536 11.20 -32.40 31.61
C GLU A 536 11.49 -31.47 30.39
N GLU A 537 12.26 -31.95 29.41
CA GLU A 537 12.56 -31.21 28.19
C GLU A 537 11.33 -30.83 27.36
N HIS A 538 10.26 -31.62 27.45
CA HIS A 538 8.98 -31.40 26.76
C HIS A 538 7.95 -30.62 27.60
N ARG A 539 8.35 -30.12 28.78
CA ARG A 539 7.53 -29.21 29.62
C ARG A 539 8.07 -27.78 29.65
N VAL A 540 9.38 -27.60 29.43
CA VAL A 540 10.03 -26.28 29.37
C VAL A 540 9.64 -25.56 28.07
N THR A 541 9.04 -24.38 28.17
CA THR A 541 8.60 -23.57 27.02
C THR A 541 9.57 -22.43 26.67
N TYR A 542 10.39 -21.98 27.62
CA TYR A 542 11.37 -20.91 27.41
C TYR A 542 12.78 -21.30 27.87
N ARG A 543 13.80 -20.96 27.07
CA ARG A 543 15.22 -21.20 27.35
C ARG A 543 16.07 -20.00 26.94
N SER A 544 16.74 -19.36 27.89
CA SER A 544 17.69 -18.26 27.62
C SER A 544 18.74 -18.16 28.73
N GLY A 545 20.03 -18.02 28.37
CA GLY A 545 21.13 -17.81 29.32
C GLY A 545 21.22 -18.84 30.45
N GLY A 546 21.01 -20.13 30.15
CA GLY A 546 21.01 -21.21 31.15
C GLY A 546 19.71 -21.37 31.96
N ARG A 547 18.79 -20.39 31.92
CA ARG A 547 17.48 -20.47 32.57
C ARG A 547 16.50 -21.29 31.72
N ARG A 548 15.79 -22.22 32.36
CA ARG A 548 14.73 -23.07 31.78
C ARG A 548 13.42 -22.78 32.50
N THR A 549 12.38 -22.36 31.79
CA THR A 549 11.11 -21.90 32.39
C THR A 549 9.90 -22.37 31.59
N GLN A 550 8.74 -22.44 32.25
CA GLN A 550 7.43 -22.66 31.64
C GLN A 550 6.62 -21.37 31.84
N VAL A 551 6.28 -20.69 30.74
CA VAL A 551 5.58 -19.40 30.72
C VAL A 551 4.48 -19.33 29.66
N ASP A 552 4.54 -20.21 28.65
CA ASP A 552 3.56 -20.33 27.58
C ASP A 552 2.52 -21.41 27.93
N TYR A 553 1.24 -21.04 28.00
CA TYR A 553 0.17 -21.95 28.40
C TYR A 553 -0.98 -21.98 27.39
N ILE A 554 -1.60 -23.16 27.28
CA ILE A 554 -2.87 -23.34 26.61
C ILE A 554 -3.94 -23.57 27.69
N LEU A 555 -5.01 -22.78 27.67
CA LEU A 555 -6.16 -22.92 28.55
C LEU A 555 -7.40 -23.29 27.73
N CYS A 556 -8.28 -24.10 28.32
CA CYS A 556 -9.59 -24.41 27.76
C CYS A 556 -10.66 -24.39 28.87
N ARG A 557 -11.94 -24.31 28.52
CA ARG A 557 -13.00 -24.47 29.53
C ARG A 557 -12.93 -25.84 30.18
N ARG A 558 -13.14 -25.92 31.50
CA ARG A 558 -13.05 -27.17 32.27
C ARG A 558 -13.96 -28.26 31.70
N GLY A 559 -15.20 -27.90 31.33
CA GLY A 559 -16.14 -28.81 30.68
C GLY A 559 -15.68 -29.39 29.33
N ASN A 560 -14.66 -28.80 28.69
CA ASN A 560 -14.11 -29.23 27.40
C ASN A 560 -12.75 -29.92 27.53
N LEU A 561 -12.23 -30.08 28.74
CA LEU A 561 -10.95 -30.77 28.96
C LEU A 561 -10.96 -32.21 28.40
N LYS A 562 -12.12 -32.87 28.42
CA LYS A 562 -12.33 -34.21 27.82
C LYS A 562 -12.13 -34.25 26.30
N GLU A 563 -12.22 -33.12 25.62
CA GLU A 563 -12.00 -33.00 24.17
C GLU A 563 -10.49 -32.89 23.84
N ILE A 564 -9.62 -32.72 24.85
CA ILE A 564 -8.17 -32.61 24.68
C ILE A 564 -7.51 -33.97 24.89
N SER A 565 -6.76 -34.40 23.87
CA SER A 565 -6.09 -35.71 23.84
C SER A 565 -4.61 -35.67 24.20
N ASP A 566 -3.91 -34.56 23.91
CA ASP A 566 -2.48 -34.40 24.19
C ASP A 566 -2.08 -32.92 24.22
N CYS A 567 -1.12 -32.57 25.07
CA CYS A 567 -0.43 -31.28 25.06
C CYS A 567 1.07 -31.51 25.27
N LYS A 568 1.91 -30.96 24.38
CA LYS A 568 3.36 -31.15 24.43
C LYS A 568 4.13 -29.96 23.88
N VAL A 569 5.36 -29.79 24.38
CA VAL A 569 6.34 -28.86 23.82
C VAL A 569 7.19 -29.55 22.76
N VAL A 570 7.36 -28.90 21.60
CA VAL A 570 8.20 -29.39 20.50
C VAL A 570 9.64 -28.90 20.68
N VAL A 571 10.59 -29.84 20.73
CA VAL A 571 12.03 -29.57 20.87
C VAL A 571 12.69 -29.62 19.48
N GLY A 572 13.57 -28.67 19.17
CA GLY A 572 14.43 -28.71 17.97
C GLY A 572 13.95 -27.93 16.73
N GLU A 573 12.95 -27.06 16.84
CA GLU A 573 12.59 -26.13 15.74
C GLU A 573 13.33 -24.80 15.89
N SER A 574 13.83 -24.24 14.79
CA SER A 574 14.70 -23.04 14.76
C SER A 574 13.95 -21.70 14.68
N VAL A 575 12.61 -21.71 14.58
CA VAL A 575 11.81 -20.51 14.27
C VAL A 575 11.84 -19.47 15.40
N ALA A 576 12.03 -19.90 16.65
CA ALA A 576 12.25 -19.02 17.80
C ALA A 576 13.35 -19.62 18.69
N ARG A 577 14.44 -18.89 18.92
CA ARG A 577 15.60 -19.39 19.69
C ARG A 577 15.33 -19.54 21.19
N GLN A 578 14.44 -18.72 21.74
CA GLN A 578 14.16 -18.66 23.17
C GLN A 578 12.86 -19.39 23.55
N HIS A 579 11.79 -19.24 22.75
CA HIS A 579 10.51 -19.91 22.98
C HIS A 579 10.39 -21.22 22.18
N ARG A 580 9.82 -22.24 22.80
CA ARG A 580 9.50 -23.52 22.18
C ARG A 580 8.00 -23.62 21.95
N MET A 581 7.62 -24.17 20.80
CA MET A 581 6.22 -24.29 20.41
C MET A 581 5.48 -25.28 21.33
N VAL A 582 4.38 -24.82 21.92
CA VAL A 582 3.41 -25.65 22.65
C VAL A 582 2.31 -26.09 21.68
N VAL A 583 2.05 -27.40 21.59
CA VAL A 583 1.05 -27.98 20.69
C VAL A 583 0.03 -28.77 21.50
N CYS A 584 -1.24 -28.39 21.36
CA CYS A 584 -2.39 -29.09 21.93
C CYS A 584 -3.19 -29.78 20.82
N ARG A 585 -3.64 -31.02 21.05
CA ARG A 585 -4.51 -31.78 20.15
C ARG A 585 -5.91 -31.90 20.74
N MET A 586 -6.85 -31.15 20.18
CA MET A 586 -8.27 -31.14 20.55
C MET A 586 -9.10 -31.86 19.49
N THR A 587 -10.06 -32.68 19.93
CA THR A 587 -11.00 -33.43 19.07
C THR A 587 -12.42 -32.94 19.34
N LEU A 588 -13.01 -32.25 18.37
CA LEU A 588 -14.38 -31.74 18.48
C LEU A 588 -15.38 -32.83 18.09
N MET A 589 -16.36 -33.10 18.95
CA MET A 589 -17.51 -33.94 18.59
C MET A 589 -18.51 -33.13 17.78
N VAL A 590 -18.60 -33.42 16.49
CA VAL A 590 -19.49 -32.74 15.54
C VAL A 590 -20.65 -33.66 15.17
N CYS A 591 -21.88 -33.16 15.29
CA CYS A 591 -23.00 -33.77 14.59
C CYS A 591 -22.81 -33.45 13.12
N LYS A 592 -22.42 -34.44 12.29
CA LYS A 592 -22.36 -34.26 10.84
C LYS A 592 -23.72 -33.79 10.34
N MET A 593 -23.90 -32.48 10.18
CA MET A 593 -24.94 -31.96 9.30
C MET A 593 -24.66 -32.57 7.94
N LYS A 594 -25.62 -33.32 7.41
CA LYS A 594 -25.60 -33.72 6.00
C LYS A 594 -25.47 -32.42 5.23
N ARG A 595 -24.26 -32.12 4.72
CA ARG A 595 -24.10 -31.07 3.73
C ARG A 595 -25.03 -31.44 2.59
N SER A 596 -26.16 -30.75 2.50
CA SER A 596 -26.91 -30.71 1.26
C SER A 596 -25.87 -30.34 0.21
N LYS A 597 -25.73 -31.16 -0.83
CA LYS A 597 -24.96 -30.73 -2.00
C LYS A 597 -25.66 -29.47 -2.46
N ILE A 598 -25.13 -28.29 -2.14
CA ILE A 598 -25.58 -27.04 -2.72
C ILE A 598 -25.38 -27.26 -4.23
N GLU A 599 -26.46 -27.55 -4.95
CA GLU A 599 -26.45 -27.54 -6.41
C GLU A 599 -26.25 -26.09 -6.82
N ILE A 600 -24.99 -25.70 -6.97
CA ILE A 600 -24.67 -24.41 -7.56
C ILE A 600 -25.12 -24.51 -9.02
N GLU A 601 -26.15 -23.74 -9.33
CA GLU A 601 -26.75 -23.59 -10.65
C GLU A 601 -25.68 -23.48 -11.75
N LYS A 602 -25.74 -24.37 -12.74
CA LYS A 602 -24.78 -24.41 -13.85
C LYS A 602 -25.05 -23.23 -14.78
N LYS A 603 -24.14 -22.26 -14.84
CA LYS A 603 -24.27 -21.07 -15.69
C LYS A 603 -23.59 -21.23 -17.04
N THR A 604 -24.15 -20.61 -18.08
CA THR A 604 -23.57 -20.58 -19.43
C THR A 604 -22.29 -19.75 -19.45
N LYS A 605 -21.24 -20.20 -20.17
CA LYS A 605 -19.93 -19.54 -20.22
C LYS A 605 -19.87 -18.33 -21.18
N TRP A 606 -20.76 -17.35 -20.98
CA TRP A 606 -20.96 -16.20 -21.87
C TRP A 606 -19.72 -15.35 -22.19
N TRP A 607 -18.73 -15.30 -21.28
CA TRP A 607 -17.49 -14.55 -21.50
C TRP A 607 -16.68 -15.02 -22.71
N LYS A 608 -16.93 -16.24 -23.21
CA LYS A 608 -16.31 -16.76 -24.44
C LYS A 608 -16.73 -15.99 -25.70
N LEU A 609 -17.88 -15.31 -25.70
CA LEU A 609 -18.34 -14.48 -26.82
C LEU A 609 -17.42 -13.29 -27.13
N LYS A 610 -16.46 -12.97 -26.26
CA LYS A 610 -15.40 -11.99 -26.57
C LYS A 610 -14.42 -12.48 -27.64
N LYS A 611 -14.30 -13.79 -27.82
CA LYS A 611 -13.48 -14.37 -28.89
C LYS A 611 -14.29 -14.35 -30.17
N GLU A 612 -13.74 -13.74 -31.21
CA GLU A 612 -14.41 -13.57 -32.51
C GLU A 612 -14.88 -14.92 -33.08
N LYS A 613 -14.01 -15.93 -33.08
CA LYS A 613 -14.35 -17.31 -33.48
C LYS A 613 -15.59 -17.88 -32.75
N CYS A 614 -15.69 -17.69 -31.43
CA CYS A 614 -16.83 -18.17 -30.66
C CYS A 614 -18.12 -17.37 -30.97
N CYS A 615 -18.02 -16.08 -31.29
CA CYS A 615 -19.18 -15.26 -31.66
C CYS A 615 -19.67 -15.64 -33.08
N GLU A 616 -18.77 -15.91 -34.02
CA GLU A 616 -19.13 -16.43 -35.36
C GLU A 616 -19.80 -17.81 -35.28
N GLU A 617 -19.21 -18.74 -34.53
CA GLU A 617 -19.79 -20.07 -34.33
C GLU A 617 -21.17 -19.99 -33.66
N PHE A 618 -21.33 -19.09 -32.67
CA PHE A 618 -22.62 -18.84 -32.04
C PHE A 618 -23.65 -18.28 -33.03
N ARG A 619 -23.28 -17.30 -33.87
CA ARG A 619 -24.15 -16.77 -34.93
C ARG A 619 -24.56 -17.86 -35.92
N GLN A 620 -23.63 -18.71 -36.34
CA GLN A 620 -23.89 -19.76 -37.31
C GLN A 620 -24.83 -20.84 -36.75
N LYS A 621 -24.56 -21.34 -35.54
CA LYS A 621 -25.43 -22.34 -34.89
C LYS A 621 -26.80 -21.77 -34.54
N LEU A 622 -26.89 -20.48 -34.20
CA LEU A 622 -28.17 -19.83 -33.99
C LEU A 622 -28.98 -19.77 -35.30
N ARG A 623 -28.36 -19.41 -36.43
CA ARG A 623 -29.01 -19.46 -37.75
C ARG A 623 -29.47 -20.86 -38.12
N GLN A 624 -28.67 -21.89 -37.81
CA GLN A 624 -29.05 -23.29 -38.03
C GLN A 624 -30.24 -23.70 -37.15
N ALA A 625 -30.25 -23.30 -35.88
CA ALA A 625 -31.37 -23.56 -34.96
C ALA A 625 -32.67 -22.87 -35.40
N LEU A 626 -32.57 -21.79 -36.18
CA LEU A 626 -33.69 -21.06 -36.76
C LEU A 626 -34.02 -21.49 -38.20
N GLY A 627 -33.58 -22.68 -38.64
CA GLY A 627 -33.92 -23.22 -39.95
C GLY A 627 -33.31 -22.45 -41.14
N GLY A 628 -32.19 -21.75 -40.94
CA GLY A 628 -31.51 -20.98 -41.99
C GLY A 628 -32.02 -19.54 -42.16
N GLN A 629 -33.06 -19.13 -41.41
CA GLN A 629 -33.54 -17.76 -41.40
C GLN A 629 -32.60 -16.84 -40.60
N VAL A 630 -32.42 -15.61 -41.07
CA VAL A 630 -31.61 -14.56 -40.40
C VAL A 630 -32.41 -13.85 -39.31
N VAL A 631 -33.74 -13.99 -39.33
CA VAL A 631 -34.68 -13.29 -38.46
C VAL A 631 -34.93 -14.12 -37.20
N LEU A 632 -34.83 -13.47 -36.03
CA LEU A 632 -35.18 -14.10 -34.76
C LEU A 632 -36.70 -14.29 -34.67
N PRO A 633 -37.20 -15.31 -33.96
CA PRO A 633 -38.63 -15.48 -33.73
C PRO A 633 -39.24 -14.20 -33.17
N ASP A 634 -40.47 -13.87 -33.56
CA ASP A 634 -41.10 -12.63 -33.11
C ASP A 634 -41.46 -12.65 -31.62
N ASP A 635 -41.49 -13.82 -30.99
CA ASP A 635 -41.83 -14.04 -29.58
C ASP A 635 -40.59 -14.03 -28.65
N TRP A 636 -40.75 -13.48 -27.42
CA TRP A 636 -39.65 -13.39 -26.45
C TRP A 636 -39.26 -14.75 -25.88
N GLU A 637 -40.21 -15.58 -25.46
CA GLU A 637 -39.95 -16.84 -24.76
C GLU A 637 -39.19 -17.80 -25.67
N THR A 638 -39.66 -17.93 -26.90
CA THR A 638 -39.05 -18.75 -27.96
C THR A 638 -37.63 -18.27 -28.26
N THR A 639 -37.45 -16.95 -28.45
CA THR A 639 -36.13 -16.37 -28.75
C THR A 639 -35.15 -16.55 -27.60
N ALA A 640 -35.60 -16.31 -26.36
CA ALA A 640 -34.79 -16.46 -25.16
C ALA A 640 -34.36 -17.91 -24.95
N GLU A 641 -35.25 -18.87 -25.16
CA GLU A 641 -34.95 -20.29 -25.05
C GLU A 641 -33.93 -20.74 -26.11
N VAL A 642 -34.13 -20.38 -27.38
CA VAL A 642 -33.20 -20.71 -28.47
C VAL A 642 -31.80 -20.12 -28.23
N ILE A 643 -31.73 -18.88 -27.74
CA ILE A 643 -30.46 -18.23 -27.35
C ILE A 643 -29.79 -18.98 -26.20
N ARG A 644 -30.53 -19.32 -25.14
CA ARG A 644 -30.02 -20.05 -23.97
C ARG A 644 -29.51 -21.43 -24.36
N GLU A 645 -30.26 -22.17 -25.16
CA GLU A 645 -29.88 -23.51 -25.61
C GLU A 645 -28.66 -23.49 -26.53
N THR A 646 -28.63 -22.58 -27.51
CA THR A 646 -27.49 -22.39 -28.40
C THR A 646 -26.25 -21.97 -27.60
N GLY A 647 -26.41 -21.08 -26.61
CA GLY A 647 -25.34 -20.66 -25.71
C GLY A 647 -24.76 -21.82 -24.90
N ARG A 648 -25.62 -22.68 -24.35
CA ARG A 648 -25.21 -23.91 -23.63
C ARG A 648 -24.46 -24.88 -24.55
N LYS A 649 -24.93 -25.09 -25.79
CA LYS A 649 -24.31 -25.98 -26.78
C LYS A 649 -22.94 -25.47 -27.27
N VAL A 650 -22.82 -24.19 -27.60
CA VAL A 650 -21.59 -23.60 -28.16
C VAL A 650 -20.56 -23.28 -27.07
N LEU A 651 -20.98 -22.61 -26.00
CA LEU A 651 -20.05 -22.05 -25.01
C LEU A 651 -19.79 -23.04 -23.85
N GLY A 652 -20.69 -24.00 -23.65
CA GLY A 652 -20.69 -24.93 -22.53
C GLY A 652 -21.22 -24.30 -21.24
N VAL A 653 -21.49 -25.16 -20.25
CA VAL A 653 -21.93 -24.76 -18.91
C VAL A 653 -20.80 -24.88 -17.89
N SER A 654 -20.85 -24.07 -16.82
CA SER A 654 -19.96 -24.23 -15.67
C SER A 654 -20.24 -25.53 -14.93
N SER A 655 -19.21 -26.19 -14.40
CA SER A 655 -19.31 -27.55 -13.82
C SER A 655 -20.06 -27.66 -12.49
N GLY A 656 -20.69 -26.60 -11.97
CA GLY A 656 -21.50 -26.60 -10.72
C GLY A 656 -20.74 -26.91 -9.42
N ARG A 657 -19.57 -27.55 -9.49
CA ARG A 657 -18.63 -27.63 -8.38
C ARG A 657 -17.74 -26.38 -8.42
N ARG A 658 -17.66 -25.64 -7.31
CA ARG A 658 -16.38 -25.01 -6.93
C ARG A 658 -15.42 -26.17 -6.67
N LYS A 659 -14.91 -26.79 -7.74
CA LYS A 659 -13.68 -27.54 -7.60
C LYS A 659 -12.66 -26.52 -7.09
N GLU A 660 -11.94 -26.89 -6.06
CA GLU A 660 -10.66 -26.25 -5.73
C GLU A 660 -9.63 -26.40 -6.87
N ASP A 661 -10.02 -27.04 -7.98
CA ASP A 661 -9.34 -26.99 -9.27
C ASP A 661 -9.48 -25.59 -9.90
N LYS A 662 -8.51 -24.74 -9.60
CA LYS A 662 -7.44 -24.43 -10.57
C LYS A 662 -7.72 -24.75 -12.06
N GLU A 663 -8.83 -24.30 -12.65
CA GLU A 663 -8.74 -23.72 -14.02
C GLU A 663 -8.06 -22.36 -13.86
N THR A 664 -6.81 -22.45 -13.43
CA THR A 664 -5.98 -21.30 -13.15
C THR A 664 -5.70 -20.65 -14.49
N TRP A 665 -5.76 -19.33 -14.55
CA TRP A 665 -5.53 -18.51 -15.74
C TRP A 665 -4.15 -18.73 -16.43
N TRP A 666 -3.30 -19.57 -15.85
CA TRP A 666 -2.00 -20.03 -16.34
C TRP A 666 -1.97 -21.52 -16.74
N TRP A 667 -3.11 -22.23 -16.70
CA TRP A 667 -3.22 -23.65 -17.01
C TRP A 667 -3.19 -23.88 -18.52
N ASN A 668 -2.26 -24.70 -18.99
CA ASN A 668 -2.07 -25.06 -20.41
C ASN A 668 -2.01 -26.59 -20.59
N GLU A 669 -2.01 -27.06 -21.84
CA GLU A 669 -2.01 -28.49 -22.18
C GLU A 669 -0.75 -29.21 -21.66
N GLU A 670 0.41 -28.54 -21.67
CA GLU A 670 1.69 -29.07 -21.16
C GLU A 670 1.65 -29.37 -19.65
N VAL A 671 1.04 -28.49 -18.86
CA VAL A 671 0.84 -28.69 -17.41
C VAL A 671 -0.17 -29.81 -17.17
N GLN A 672 -1.21 -29.90 -17.99
CA GLN A 672 -2.22 -30.95 -17.90
C GLN A 672 -1.62 -32.34 -18.14
N ASP A 673 -0.86 -32.51 -19.22
CA ASP A 673 -0.16 -33.76 -19.55
C ASP A 673 0.85 -34.15 -18.46
N SER A 674 1.65 -33.19 -17.99
CA SER A 674 2.60 -33.41 -16.89
C SER A 674 1.92 -33.86 -15.59
N VAL A 675 0.75 -33.31 -15.26
CA VAL A 675 -0.04 -33.71 -14.08
C VAL A 675 -0.67 -35.10 -14.24
N GLN A 676 -1.10 -35.45 -15.45
CA GLN A 676 -1.62 -36.79 -15.76
C GLN A 676 -0.53 -37.85 -15.59
N ARG A 677 0.67 -37.63 -16.14
CA ARG A 677 1.82 -38.53 -15.98
C ARG A 677 2.20 -38.73 -14.51
N LYS A 678 2.23 -37.64 -13.72
CA LYS A 678 2.45 -37.73 -12.26
C LYS A 678 1.38 -38.56 -11.55
N ARG A 679 0.11 -38.48 -11.97
CA ARG A 679 -0.98 -39.28 -11.38
C ARG A 679 -0.83 -40.76 -11.71
N LEU A 680 -0.41 -41.10 -12.93
CA LEU A 680 -0.13 -42.47 -13.34
C LEU A 680 1.05 -43.07 -12.57
N ALA A 681 2.16 -42.34 -12.44
CA ALA A 681 3.31 -42.77 -11.63
C ALA A 681 2.96 -42.91 -10.14
N LYS A 682 2.09 -42.03 -9.61
CA LYS A 682 1.58 -42.18 -8.24
C LYS A 682 0.76 -43.46 -8.06
N LYS A 683 -0.10 -43.81 -9.04
CA LYS A 683 -0.87 -45.05 -8.99
C LYS A 683 0.04 -46.29 -9.02
N LYS A 684 1.09 -46.29 -9.84
CA LYS A 684 2.11 -47.36 -9.85
C LYS A 684 2.82 -47.48 -8.50
N TRP A 685 3.23 -46.37 -7.90
CA TRP A 685 3.84 -46.37 -6.57
C TRP A 685 2.89 -46.84 -5.47
N ASP A 686 1.62 -46.41 -5.50
CA ASP A 686 0.61 -46.82 -4.52
C ASP A 686 0.30 -48.34 -4.60
N MET A 687 0.50 -48.97 -5.77
CA MET A 687 0.35 -50.42 -5.98
C MET A 687 1.59 -51.22 -5.53
N ASP A 688 2.77 -50.89 -6.06
CA ASP A 688 3.95 -51.77 -5.93
C ASP A 688 4.88 -51.36 -4.77
N LYS A 689 4.76 -50.12 -4.28
CA LYS A 689 5.56 -49.53 -3.19
C LYS A 689 7.09 -49.66 -3.30
N THR A 690 7.63 -49.89 -4.50
CA THR A 690 9.06 -49.97 -4.76
C THR A 690 9.74 -48.58 -4.71
N GLU A 691 11.04 -48.54 -4.39
CA GLU A 691 11.80 -47.29 -4.30
C GLU A 691 12.02 -46.64 -5.68
N GLU A 692 12.09 -47.44 -6.75
CA GLU A 692 12.15 -46.95 -8.15
C GLU A 692 10.88 -46.19 -8.54
N ASN A 693 9.69 -46.74 -8.26
CA ASN A 693 8.42 -46.07 -8.53
C ASN A 693 8.24 -44.81 -7.67
N ARG A 694 8.80 -44.79 -6.45
CA ARG A 694 8.83 -43.60 -5.58
C ARG A 694 9.73 -42.51 -6.17
N GLN A 695 10.87 -42.88 -6.74
CA GLN A 695 11.80 -41.95 -7.40
C GLN A 695 11.19 -41.37 -8.68
N GLU A 696 10.58 -42.21 -9.53
CA GLU A 696 9.85 -41.77 -10.74
C GLU A 696 8.72 -40.78 -10.39
N TYR A 697 7.95 -41.06 -9.33
CA TYR A 697 6.92 -40.14 -8.84
C TYR A 697 7.50 -38.80 -8.36
N LYS A 698 8.62 -38.80 -7.61
CA LYS A 698 9.29 -37.57 -7.14
C LYS A 698 9.81 -36.73 -8.30
N GLU A 699 10.40 -37.36 -9.31
CA GLU A 699 10.92 -36.67 -10.50
C GLU A 699 9.80 -36.01 -11.31
N LEU A 700 8.70 -36.74 -11.56
CA LEU A 700 7.51 -36.19 -12.21
C LEU A 700 6.82 -35.11 -11.36
N GLN A 701 6.88 -35.20 -10.02
CA GLN A 701 6.40 -34.15 -9.14
C GLN A 701 7.24 -32.86 -9.27
N CYS A 702 8.56 -32.98 -9.36
CA CYS A 702 9.46 -31.87 -9.61
C CYS A 702 9.24 -31.26 -11.01
N ARG A 703 9.03 -32.08 -12.04
CA ARG A 703 8.72 -31.64 -13.40
C ARG A 703 7.41 -30.85 -13.47
N VAL A 704 6.35 -31.35 -12.82
CA VAL A 704 5.07 -30.62 -12.69
C VAL A 704 5.25 -29.27 -12.00
N LYS A 705 6.07 -29.19 -10.93
CA LYS A 705 6.37 -27.91 -10.25
C LYS A 705 7.08 -26.92 -11.19
N ARG A 706 8.04 -27.39 -12.00
CA ARG A 706 8.77 -26.56 -12.98
C ARG A 706 7.86 -26.07 -14.10
N GLU A 707 7.10 -26.96 -14.74
CA GLU A 707 6.20 -26.58 -15.84
C GLU A 707 5.06 -25.67 -15.36
N ALA A 708 4.49 -25.92 -14.17
CA ALA A 708 3.53 -24.99 -13.57
C ALA A 708 4.14 -23.62 -13.25
N SER A 709 5.44 -23.55 -12.93
CA SER A 709 6.14 -22.28 -12.71
C SER A 709 6.37 -21.53 -14.02
N LYS A 710 6.80 -22.22 -15.08
CA LYS A 710 6.96 -21.65 -16.43
C LYS A 710 5.64 -21.12 -16.98
N ALA A 711 4.57 -21.93 -16.91
CA ALA A 711 3.25 -21.54 -17.39
C ALA A 711 2.68 -20.33 -16.62
N LYS A 712 2.91 -20.26 -15.30
CA LYS A 712 2.61 -19.06 -14.49
C LYS A 712 3.38 -17.84 -14.97
N GLN A 713 4.69 -17.97 -15.19
CA GLN A 713 5.55 -16.86 -15.60
C GLN A 713 5.13 -16.33 -16.97
N LYS A 714 4.98 -17.20 -17.97
CA LYS A 714 4.51 -16.84 -19.32
C LYS A 714 3.14 -16.15 -19.29
N ALA A 715 2.20 -16.69 -18.53
CA ALA A 715 0.88 -16.06 -18.41
C ALA A 715 0.96 -14.69 -17.71
N TYR A 716 1.83 -14.52 -16.71
CA TYR A 716 2.07 -13.22 -16.07
C TYR A 716 2.64 -12.22 -17.07
N ASP A 717 3.61 -12.62 -17.89
CA ASP A 717 4.23 -11.76 -18.90
C ASP A 717 3.22 -11.33 -19.98
N GLU A 718 2.35 -12.24 -20.43
CA GLU A 718 1.22 -11.93 -21.33
C GLU A 718 0.15 -11.04 -20.66
N LEU A 719 -0.10 -11.22 -19.37
CA LEU A 719 -0.97 -10.34 -18.59
C LEU A 719 -0.38 -8.94 -18.48
N TYR A 720 0.92 -8.81 -18.19
CA TYR A 720 1.60 -7.51 -18.09
C TYR A 720 1.64 -6.78 -19.44
N THR A 721 1.86 -7.50 -20.53
CA THR A 721 1.78 -6.94 -21.89
C THR A 721 0.37 -6.43 -22.20
N ARG A 722 -0.68 -7.17 -21.83
CA ARG A 722 -2.08 -6.72 -21.99
C ARG A 722 -2.47 -5.55 -21.09
N LEU A 723 -1.88 -5.41 -19.89
CA LEU A 723 -2.14 -4.27 -18.99
C LEU A 723 -1.75 -2.92 -19.60
N ASP A 724 -0.89 -2.93 -20.62
CA ASP A 724 -0.51 -1.73 -21.37
C ASP A 724 -1.54 -1.29 -22.42
N THR A 725 -2.52 -2.14 -22.74
CA THR A 725 -3.65 -1.80 -23.62
C THR A 725 -4.78 -1.09 -22.88
N ARG A 726 -5.71 -0.48 -23.63
CA ARG A 726 -6.93 0.14 -23.07
C ARG A 726 -7.87 -0.88 -22.40
N GLU A 727 -7.76 -2.15 -22.77
CA GLU A 727 -8.57 -3.25 -22.21
C GLU A 727 -8.05 -3.75 -20.86
N GLY A 728 -6.72 -3.74 -20.68
CA GLY A 728 -6.06 -4.19 -19.46
C GLY A 728 -6.32 -3.32 -18.22
N GLU A 729 -6.80 -2.10 -18.38
CA GLU A 729 -7.20 -1.24 -17.26
C GLU A 729 -8.30 -1.89 -16.39
N LYS A 730 -9.24 -2.62 -17.01
CA LYS A 730 -10.30 -3.36 -16.29
C LYS A 730 -9.75 -4.56 -15.52
N ASP A 731 -8.72 -5.21 -16.06
CA ASP A 731 -8.04 -6.33 -15.41
C ASP A 731 -7.25 -5.88 -14.19
N LEU A 732 -6.71 -4.66 -14.24
CA LEU A 732 -6.05 -4.02 -13.11
C LEU A 732 -7.01 -3.80 -11.92
N TYR A 733 -8.21 -3.25 -12.19
CA TYR A 733 -9.25 -3.10 -11.16
C TYR A 733 -9.74 -4.44 -10.62
N ARG A 734 -9.82 -5.46 -11.48
CA ARG A 734 -10.17 -6.84 -11.07
C ARG A 734 -9.12 -7.42 -10.14
N LEU A 735 -7.84 -7.30 -10.48
CA LEU A 735 -6.70 -7.74 -9.64
C LEU A 735 -6.67 -7.01 -8.30
N ALA A 736 -6.87 -5.68 -8.31
CA ALA A 736 -6.95 -4.87 -7.10
C ALA A 736 -8.11 -5.30 -6.19
N ARG A 737 -9.33 -5.45 -6.73
CA ARG A 737 -10.50 -5.91 -5.97
C ARG A 737 -10.35 -7.34 -5.45
N GLN A 738 -9.69 -8.22 -6.21
CA GLN A 738 -9.45 -9.60 -5.77
C GLN A 738 -8.46 -9.64 -4.61
N ARG A 739 -7.38 -8.86 -4.67
CA ARG A 739 -6.41 -8.76 -3.56
C ARG A 739 -6.99 -8.04 -2.32
N ASP A 740 -7.87 -7.05 -2.52
CA ASP A 740 -8.64 -6.42 -1.43
C ASP A 740 -9.54 -7.44 -0.72
N ARG A 741 -10.32 -8.25 -1.46
CA ARG A 741 -11.12 -9.34 -0.87
C ARG A 741 -10.28 -10.32 -0.06
N ASN A 742 -9.07 -10.65 -0.54
CA ASN A 742 -8.19 -11.58 0.16
C ASN A 742 -7.67 -11.01 1.49
N GLY A 743 -7.50 -9.67 1.58
CA GLY A 743 -7.07 -8.95 2.77
C GLY A 743 -8.17 -8.60 3.78
N LYS A 744 -9.45 -8.84 3.45
CA LYS A 744 -10.57 -8.67 4.40
C LYS A 744 -10.58 -9.80 5.44
N ASP A 745 -11.02 -9.47 6.65
CA ASP A 745 -11.12 -10.41 7.77
C ASP A 745 -12.15 -11.51 7.50
N VAL A 746 -13.35 -11.11 7.02
CA VAL A 746 -14.44 -12.02 6.64
C VAL A 746 -14.66 -11.96 5.12
N GLN A 747 -14.58 -13.12 4.45
CA GLN A 747 -14.72 -13.20 2.99
C GLN A 747 -16.18 -13.31 2.53
N GLN A 748 -17.06 -13.89 3.34
CA GLN A 748 -18.50 -14.02 3.09
C GLN A 748 -19.26 -13.94 4.41
N VAL A 749 -20.33 -13.12 4.47
CA VAL A 749 -21.21 -13.06 5.63
C VAL A 749 -22.23 -14.19 5.51
N ARG A 750 -22.07 -15.23 6.33
CA ARG A 750 -22.97 -16.39 6.41
C ARG A 750 -23.95 -16.33 7.57
N VAL A 751 -23.70 -15.43 8.53
CA VAL A 751 -24.49 -15.27 9.76
C VAL A 751 -24.99 -13.84 9.88
N ILE A 752 -26.19 -13.65 10.40
CA ILE A 752 -26.89 -12.37 10.52
C ILE A 752 -27.56 -12.26 11.87
N LYS A 753 -27.68 -11.06 12.42
CA LYS A 753 -28.40 -10.85 13.67
C LYS A 753 -29.92 -10.81 13.46
N ASP A 754 -30.66 -11.45 14.36
CA ASP A 754 -32.11 -11.29 14.49
C ASP A 754 -32.47 -9.89 15.03
N ARG A 755 -33.74 -9.68 15.41
CA ARG A 755 -34.22 -8.41 15.96
C ARG A 755 -33.64 -8.12 17.36
N ASP A 756 -33.41 -9.16 18.14
CA ASP A 756 -32.94 -9.08 19.52
C ASP A 756 -31.39 -9.07 19.62
N GLY A 757 -30.72 -9.03 18.46
CA GLY A 757 -29.26 -8.96 18.35
C GLY A 757 -28.55 -10.31 18.46
N ARG A 758 -29.27 -11.43 18.51
CA ARG A 758 -28.70 -12.79 18.53
C ARG A 758 -28.29 -13.21 17.12
N VAL A 759 -27.15 -13.89 17.02
CA VAL A 759 -26.57 -14.29 15.74
C VAL A 759 -27.25 -15.57 15.23
N LEU A 760 -27.92 -15.47 14.09
CA LEU A 760 -28.53 -16.58 13.38
C LEU A 760 -27.47 -17.37 12.60
N THR A 761 -27.40 -18.68 12.85
CA THR A 761 -26.40 -19.59 12.28
C THR A 761 -26.98 -20.58 11.28
N SER A 762 -28.29 -20.89 11.33
CA SER A 762 -28.91 -21.81 10.38
C SER A 762 -29.22 -21.14 9.04
N GLU A 763 -29.01 -21.85 7.92
CA GLU A 763 -29.23 -21.30 6.57
C GLU A 763 -30.68 -20.81 6.38
N GLU A 764 -31.66 -21.58 6.88
CA GLU A 764 -33.08 -21.25 6.82
C GLU A 764 -33.42 -19.98 7.63
N SER A 765 -32.88 -19.83 8.84
CA SER A 765 -33.16 -18.63 9.66
C SER A 765 -32.54 -17.37 9.06
N VAL A 766 -31.35 -17.48 8.47
CA VAL A 766 -30.70 -16.37 7.76
C VAL A 766 -31.50 -15.99 6.50
N GLN A 767 -32.00 -16.96 5.73
CA GLN A 767 -32.87 -16.68 4.58
C GLN A 767 -34.17 -16.00 5.00
N ARG A 768 -34.83 -16.50 6.06
CA ARG A 768 -36.07 -15.91 6.60
C ARG A 768 -35.86 -14.47 7.06
N ARG A 769 -34.78 -14.23 7.81
CA ARG A 769 -34.44 -12.88 8.30
C ARG A 769 -34.21 -11.88 7.17
N TRP A 770 -33.58 -12.30 6.07
CA TRP A 770 -33.41 -11.47 4.87
C TRP A 770 -34.73 -11.17 4.18
N LYS A 771 -35.63 -12.16 4.06
CA LYS A 771 -36.97 -11.99 3.50
C LYS A 771 -37.74 -10.96 4.33
N GLU A 772 -37.88 -11.21 5.62
CA GLU A 772 -38.58 -10.31 6.57
C GLU A 772 -38.06 -8.87 6.46
N TYR A 773 -36.74 -8.68 6.47
CA TYR A 773 -36.15 -7.34 6.39
C TYR A 773 -36.52 -6.60 5.10
N PHE A 774 -36.39 -7.25 3.94
CA PHE A 774 -36.64 -6.60 2.66
C PHE A 774 -38.12 -6.52 2.32
N GLU A 775 -38.94 -7.46 2.79
CA GLU A 775 -40.40 -7.43 2.63
C GLU A 775 -40.99 -6.26 3.41
N GLU A 776 -40.58 -6.05 4.66
CA GLU A 776 -40.97 -4.87 5.45
C GLU A 776 -40.48 -3.58 4.80
N LEU A 777 -39.20 -3.52 4.42
CA LEU A 777 -38.59 -2.32 3.83
C LEU A 777 -39.30 -1.85 2.56
N MET A 778 -39.77 -2.78 1.73
CA MET A 778 -40.28 -2.52 0.38
C MET A 778 -41.81 -2.42 0.31
N ASN A 779 -42.51 -2.66 1.42
CA ASN A 779 -43.97 -2.59 1.50
C ASN A 779 -44.48 -1.63 2.58
N GLU A 780 -43.59 -1.03 3.37
CA GLU A 780 -43.95 0.02 4.33
C GLU A 780 -43.99 1.39 3.61
N GLU A 781 -45.21 1.92 3.47
CA GLU A 781 -45.54 3.26 2.94
C GLU A 781 -45.70 4.27 4.11
N ASN A 782 -45.27 5.51 3.91
CA ASN A 782 -45.48 6.57 4.89
C ASN A 782 -46.91 7.14 4.80
N GLU A 783 -47.41 7.71 5.89
CA GLU A 783 -48.66 8.48 5.87
C GLU A 783 -48.57 9.63 4.86
N ARG A 784 -49.66 9.87 4.12
CA ARG A 784 -49.75 10.95 3.12
C ARG A 784 -51.18 11.41 2.93
N GLU A 785 -51.34 12.64 2.44
CA GLU A 785 -52.62 13.16 2.03
C GLU A 785 -53.07 12.49 0.72
N LYS A 786 -54.10 11.66 0.78
CA LYS A 786 -54.74 11.10 -0.41
C LYS A 786 -55.65 12.16 -1.05
N LYS A 787 -55.10 13.05 -1.88
CA LYS A 787 -55.95 13.88 -2.74
C LYS A 787 -56.75 13.00 -3.70
N ARG A 788 -58.05 13.29 -3.87
CA ARG A 788 -58.83 12.74 -4.99
C ARG A 788 -58.15 13.17 -6.30
N VAL A 789 -58.14 12.29 -7.29
CA VAL A 789 -57.59 12.49 -8.65
C VAL A 789 -58.43 13.50 -9.47
N GLU A 790 -59.09 14.44 -8.80
CA GLU A 790 -59.94 15.45 -9.44
C GLU A 790 -59.05 16.60 -9.92
N GLY A 791 -58.58 16.53 -11.18
CA GLY A 791 -58.02 17.70 -11.88
C GLY A 791 -56.84 17.48 -12.83
N VAL A 792 -56.22 16.29 -12.91
CA VAL A 792 -55.15 16.04 -13.89
C VAL A 792 -55.70 15.23 -15.06
N ASN A 793 -56.00 15.91 -16.17
CA ASN A 793 -56.46 15.26 -17.39
C ASN A 793 -55.37 14.33 -17.94
N SER A 794 -55.74 13.08 -18.26
CA SER A 794 -54.86 12.15 -18.97
C SER A 794 -54.52 12.73 -20.34
N VAL A 795 -53.23 12.89 -20.62
CA VAL A 795 -52.76 13.33 -21.94
C VAL A 795 -52.80 12.14 -22.90
N GLU A 796 -53.93 11.97 -23.60
CA GLU A 796 -54.09 10.96 -24.66
C GLU A 796 -53.41 11.44 -25.95
N GLN A 797 -52.08 11.40 -25.98
CA GLN A 797 -51.29 11.63 -27.18
C GLN A 797 -50.96 10.31 -27.87
N LYS A 798 -51.06 10.29 -29.20
CA LYS A 798 -50.62 9.16 -30.02
C LYS A 798 -49.09 9.04 -29.92
N VAL A 799 -48.62 7.94 -29.34
CA VAL A 799 -47.19 7.67 -29.21
C VAL A 799 -46.64 7.03 -30.48
N ASP A 800 -45.58 7.62 -31.04
CA ASP A 800 -44.88 7.08 -32.22
C ASP A 800 -44.25 5.70 -31.96
N LYS A 801 -44.18 4.87 -33.01
CA LYS A 801 -43.44 3.60 -32.97
C LYS A 801 -41.95 3.83 -32.70
N ILE A 802 -41.33 2.89 -32.01
CA ILE A 802 -39.90 2.83 -31.73
C ILE A 802 -39.13 2.55 -33.00
N ARG A 803 -38.16 3.43 -33.31
CA ARG A 803 -37.29 3.30 -34.49
C ARG A 803 -36.06 2.45 -34.19
N LYS A 804 -35.56 1.74 -35.21
CA LYS A 804 -34.31 0.95 -35.13
C LYS A 804 -33.12 1.78 -34.62
N ASP A 805 -33.04 3.06 -34.99
CA ASP A 805 -31.96 3.96 -34.56
C ASP A 805 -31.94 4.23 -33.05
N GLU A 806 -33.10 4.27 -32.40
CA GLU A 806 -33.20 4.48 -30.95
C GLU A 806 -32.65 3.26 -30.20
N VAL A 807 -33.02 2.06 -30.66
CA VAL A 807 -32.49 0.79 -30.14
C VAL A 807 -30.99 0.68 -30.38
N ARG A 808 -30.51 1.05 -31.57
CA ARG A 808 -29.07 1.05 -31.90
C ARG A 808 -28.28 1.99 -30.98
N LYS A 809 -28.81 3.20 -30.71
CA LYS A 809 -28.22 4.15 -29.76
C LYS A 809 -28.21 3.59 -28.34
N ALA A 810 -29.29 2.95 -27.89
CA ALA A 810 -29.36 2.31 -26.56
C ALA A 810 -28.34 1.16 -26.42
N LEU A 811 -28.23 0.30 -27.45
CA LEU A 811 -27.30 -0.84 -27.49
C LEU A 811 -25.82 -0.41 -27.52
N LYS A 812 -25.51 0.72 -28.17
CA LYS A 812 -24.15 1.31 -28.15
C LYS A 812 -23.81 1.89 -26.77
N ARG A 813 -24.79 2.50 -26.09
CA ARG A 813 -24.59 3.17 -24.79
C ARG A 813 -24.43 2.19 -23.62
N ILE A 814 -25.07 1.02 -23.67
CA ILE A 814 -24.99 0.02 -22.59
C ILE A 814 -23.58 -0.61 -22.50
N LYS A 815 -23.03 -0.67 -21.29
CA LYS A 815 -21.67 -1.19 -21.02
C LYS A 815 -21.69 -2.72 -20.92
N SER A 816 -20.74 -3.39 -21.57
CA SER A 816 -20.51 -4.84 -21.46
C SER A 816 -19.81 -5.22 -20.13
N GLY A 817 -19.89 -6.48 -19.73
CA GLY A 817 -19.28 -7.03 -18.52
C GLY A 817 -20.06 -6.76 -17.23
N LYS A 818 -21.39 -6.60 -17.35
CA LYS A 818 -22.31 -6.41 -16.21
C LYS A 818 -22.87 -7.75 -15.74
N ALA A 819 -23.28 -7.81 -14.48
CA ALA A 819 -23.92 -9.00 -13.92
C ALA A 819 -25.28 -9.22 -14.59
N VAL A 820 -25.54 -10.45 -15.01
CA VAL A 820 -26.73 -10.85 -15.77
C VAL A 820 -27.95 -10.96 -14.87
N GLY A 821 -29.12 -10.60 -15.39
CA GLY A 821 -30.42 -10.76 -14.74
C GLY A 821 -30.85 -12.23 -14.62
N PRO A 822 -32.12 -12.48 -14.24
CA PRO A 822 -32.65 -13.84 -14.13
C PRO A 822 -32.88 -14.52 -15.48
N ASP A 823 -32.99 -13.78 -16.56
CA ASP A 823 -33.08 -14.29 -17.94
C ASP A 823 -31.81 -15.02 -18.43
N ASP A 824 -30.69 -14.91 -17.71
CA ASP A 824 -29.36 -15.41 -18.08
C ASP A 824 -28.90 -14.98 -19.49
N ILE A 825 -29.42 -13.87 -20.03
CA ILE A 825 -29.02 -13.32 -21.33
C ILE A 825 -28.20 -12.04 -21.13
N PRO A 826 -26.87 -12.07 -21.39
CA PRO A 826 -26.02 -10.90 -21.28
C PRO A 826 -26.13 -9.98 -22.50
N VAL A 827 -25.74 -8.71 -22.33
CA VAL A 827 -25.82 -7.71 -23.41
C VAL A 827 -24.86 -8.02 -24.56
N GLU A 828 -23.81 -8.79 -24.27
CA GLU A 828 -22.87 -9.34 -25.23
C GLU A 828 -23.55 -10.20 -26.30
N VAL A 829 -24.65 -10.88 -25.98
CA VAL A 829 -25.44 -11.63 -26.97
C VAL A 829 -26.05 -10.66 -27.99
N TRP A 830 -26.77 -9.63 -27.52
CA TRP A 830 -27.38 -8.62 -28.38
C TRP A 830 -26.35 -7.88 -29.23
N LYS A 831 -25.16 -7.60 -28.68
CA LYS A 831 -24.05 -7.00 -29.44
C LYS A 831 -23.43 -7.96 -30.45
N CYS A 832 -23.32 -9.25 -30.13
CA CYS A 832 -22.85 -10.26 -31.07
C CYS A 832 -23.86 -10.43 -32.22
N LEU A 833 -25.17 -10.36 -32.00
CA LEU A 833 -26.16 -10.53 -33.07
C LEU A 833 -26.29 -9.35 -34.05
N GLY A 834 -25.82 -8.15 -33.65
CA GLY A 834 -25.75 -7.00 -34.56
C GLY A 834 -27.14 -6.53 -35.02
N GLU A 835 -27.32 -6.31 -36.33
CA GLU A 835 -28.57 -5.79 -36.88
C GLU A 835 -29.77 -6.72 -36.65
N ALA A 836 -29.59 -8.05 -36.69
CA ALA A 836 -30.68 -8.99 -36.39
C ALA A 836 -31.26 -8.78 -34.98
N ALA A 837 -30.40 -8.43 -34.00
CA ALA A 837 -30.87 -8.06 -32.67
C ALA A 837 -31.59 -6.70 -32.65
N VAL A 838 -31.13 -5.72 -33.43
CA VAL A 838 -31.81 -4.42 -33.51
C VAL A 838 -33.21 -4.57 -34.09
N GLU A 839 -33.39 -5.40 -35.11
CA GLU A 839 -34.69 -5.68 -35.72
C GLU A 839 -35.65 -6.35 -34.74
N PHE A 840 -35.21 -7.45 -34.13
CA PHE A 840 -35.99 -8.18 -33.13
C PHE A 840 -36.35 -7.30 -31.93
N LEU A 841 -35.37 -6.62 -31.33
CA LEU A 841 -35.62 -5.76 -30.17
C LEU A 841 -36.58 -4.60 -30.52
N THR A 842 -36.51 -4.08 -31.75
CA THR A 842 -37.44 -3.04 -32.21
C THR A 842 -38.87 -3.59 -32.36
N SER A 843 -39.04 -4.78 -32.95
CA SER A 843 -40.34 -5.47 -33.03
C SER A 843 -40.90 -5.72 -31.63
N LEU A 844 -40.10 -6.31 -30.75
CA LEU A 844 -40.46 -6.62 -29.36
C LEU A 844 -40.86 -5.37 -28.58
N PHE A 845 -40.06 -4.30 -28.64
CA PHE A 845 -40.35 -3.05 -27.93
C PHE A 845 -41.61 -2.37 -28.45
N ASN A 846 -41.88 -2.41 -29.76
CA ASN A 846 -43.12 -1.92 -30.31
C ASN A 846 -44.33 -2.75 -29.86
N ARG A 847 -44.19 -4.08 -29.77
CA ARG A 847 -45.24 -4.94 -29.24
C ARG A 847 -45.53 -4.64 -27.77
N VAL A 848 -44.49 -4.52 -26.93
CA VAL A 848 -44.65 -4.13 -25.52
C VAL A 848 -45.34 -2.78 -25.40
N LEU A 849 -44.99 -1.82 -26.26
CA LEU A 849 -45.65 -0.53 -26.31
C LEU A 849 -47.12 -0.64 -26.76
N GLU A 850 -47.44 -1.48 -27.74
CA GLU A 850 -48.81 -1.70 -28.23
C GLU A 850 -49.69 -2.47 -27.23
N SER A 851 -49.17 -3.52 -26.59
CA SER A 851 -49.89 -4.36 -25.65
C SER A 851 -49.91 -3.81 -24.22
N GLU A 852 -49.09 -2.80 -23.93
CA GLU A 852 -48.87 -2.22 -22.59
C GLU A 852 -48.49 -3.29 -21.54
N ARG A 853 -47.82 -4.35 -21.98
CA ARG A 853 -47.46 -5.52 -21.15
C ARG A 853 -46.04 -5.98 -21.41
N MET A 854 -45.28 -6.14 -20.34
CA MET A 854 -43.89 -6.60 -20.35
C MET A 854 -43.79 -8.12 -20.17
N PRO A 855 -42.74 -8.77 -20.71
CA PRO A 855 -42.49 -10.18 -20.44
C PRO A 855 -42.23 -10.47 -18.95
N GLU A 856 -42.85 -11.52 -18.43
CA GLU A 856 -42.75 -11.93 -17.01
C GLU A 856 -41.31 -12.34 -16.61
N GLU A 857 -40.53 -12.92 -17.53
CA GLU A 857 -39.14 -13.36 -17.29
C GLU A 857 -38.17 -12.18 -17.02
N TRP A 858 -38.56 -10.94 -17.33
CA TRP A 858 -37.73 -9.75 -17.10
C TRP A 858 -37.66 -9.30 -15.63
N ARG A 859 -38.48 -9.90 -14.75
CA ARG A 859 -38.58 -9.55 -13.33
C ARG A 859 -37.25 -9.70 -12.58
N SER A 860 -37.13 -9.12 -11.40
CA SER A 860 -35.82 -8.86 -10.77
C SER A 860 -35.45 -9.83 -9.65
N VAL A 861 -34.15 -10.02 -9.43
CA VAL A 861 -33.61 -10.65 -8.21
C VAL A 861 -32.95 -9.59 -7.34
N LEU A 862 -33.22 -9.57 -6.04
CA LEU A 862 -32.62 -8.62 -5.11
C LEU A 862 -31.31 -9.19 -4.53
N VAL A 863 -30.23 -8.39 -4.56
CA VAL A 863 -28.92 -8.77 -4.02
C VAL A 863 -28.51 -7.77 -2.93
N PRO A 864 -28.31 -8.21 -1.68
CA PRO A 864 -27.85 -7.34 -0.61
C PRO A 864 -26.35 -7.02 -0.76
N ILE A 865 -26.02 -5.72 -0.78
CA ILE A 865 -24.64 -5.23 -0.84
C ILE A 865 -24.32 -4.40 0.40
N PHE A 866 -23.28 -4.80 1.12
CA PHE A 866 -22.84 -4.11 2.33
C PHE A 866 -22.34 -2.68 2.02
N LYS A 867 -22.82 -1.69 2.78
CA LYS A 867 -22.50 -0.26 2.63
C LYS A 867 -21.08 0.10 3.10
N ASN A 868 -20.28 -0.87 3.57
CA ASN A 868 -18.96 -0.69 4.17
C ASN A 868 -18.97 0.27 5.38
N LYS A 869 -20.06 0.26 6.16
CA LYS A 869 -20.26 1.06 7.36
C LYS A 869 -21.09 0.25 8.37
N GLY A 870 -20.76 0.35 9.65
CA GLY A 870 -21.45 -0.35 10.74
C GLY A 870 -21.13 -1.85 10.83
N ASP A 871 -21.91 -2.56 11.63
CA ASP A 871 -21.82 -4.01 11.80
C ASP A 871 -22.20 -4.77 10.52
N MET A 872 -21.33 -5.68 10.08
CA MET A 872 -21.54 -6.55 8.91
C MET A 872 -22.66 -7.56 9.11
N GLN A 873 -23.02 -7.88 10.35
CA GLN A 873 -24.08 -8.83 10.66
C GLN A 873 -25.48 -8.18 10.73
N SER A 874 -25.55 -6.85 10.70
CA SER A 874 -26.83 -6.11 10.74
C SER A 874 -27.38 -5.87 9.33
N CYS A 875 -28.65 -6.24 9.11
CA CYS A 875 -29.32 -6.10 7.81
C CYS A 875 -29.43 -4.64 7.33
N SER A 876 -29.58 -3.67 8.24
CA SER A 876 -29.74 -2.24 7.89
C SER A 876 -28.52 -1.62 7.20
N ASN A 877 -27.35 -2.22 7.40
CA ASN A 877 -26.09 -1.80 6.78
C ASN A 877 -25.92 -2.35 5.35
N TYR A 878 -26.92 -3.02 4.80
CA TYR A 878 -26.95 -3.48 3.41
C TYR A 878 -27.87 -2.61 2.55
N ARG A 879 -27.59 -2.60 1.24
CA ARG A 879 -28.44 -2.00 0.20
C ARG A 879 -28.93 -3.11 -0.71
N GLY A 880 -30.25 -3.21 -0.90
CA GLY A 880 -30.86 -4.18 -1.80
C GLY A 880 -30.79 -3.69 -3.25
N ILE A 881 -29.93 -4.27 -4.08
CA ILE A 881 -29.85 -3.93 -5.51
C ILE A 881 -30.68 -4.92 -6.31
N LYS A 882 -31.65 -4.41 -7.09
CA LYS A 882 -32.43 -5.20 -8.05
C LYS A 882 -31.57 -5.50 -9.29
N LEU A 883 -31.26 -6.78 -9.49
CA LEU A 883 -30.60 -7.32 -10.65
C LEU A 883 -31.66 -7.70 -11.70
N MET A 884 -31.81 -6.86 -12.72
CA MET A 884 -32.80 -7.03 -13.80
C MET A 884 -32.16 -7.52 -15.10
N SER A 885 -32.99 -8.06 -15.99
CA SER A 885 -32.63 -8.42 -17.37
C SER A 885 -31.91 -7.28 -18.09
N HIS A 886 -30.91 -7.63 -18.90
CA HIS A 886 -30.25 -6.64 -19.75
C HIS A 886 -31.16 -6.14 -20.88
N THR A 887 -32.10 -6.97 -21.34
CA THR A 887 -33.11 -6.60 -22.35
C THR A 887 -34.07 -5.56 -21.78
N MET A 888 -34.53 -5.75 -20.53
CA MET A 888 -35.33 -4.74 -19.82
C MET A 888 -34.59 -3.41 -19.68
N LYS A 889 -33.28 -3.42 -19.39
CA LYS A 889 -32.46 -2.20 -19.32
C LYS A 889 -32.28 -1.50 -20.67
N LEU A 890 -32.38 -2.23 -21.78
CA LEU A 890 -32.38 -1.64 -23.12
C LEU A 890 -33.72 -0.93 -23.37
N TRP A 891 -34.84 -1.59 -23.05
CA TRP A 891 -36.17 -1.00 -23.08
C TRP A 891 -36.24 0.29 -22.24
N GLU A 892 -35.85 0.21 -20.96
CA GLU A 892 -35.81 1.36 -20.04
C GLU A 892 -35.04 2.55 -20.61
N ARG A 893 -33.93 2.32 -21.32
CA ARG A 893 -33.13 3.39 -21.92
C ARG A 893 -33.80 4.05 -23.12
N VAL A 894 -34.55 3.28 -23.91
CA VAL A 894 -35.31 3.84 -25.03
C VAL A 894 -36.44 4.72 -24.48
N VAL A 895 -37.18 4.21 -23.49
CA VAL A 895 -38.24 4.97 -22.81
C VAL A 895 -37.68 6.22 -22.11
N GLU A 896 -36.59 6.09 -21.35
CA GLU A 896 -35.92 7.23 -20.70
C GLU A 896 -35.53 8.33 -21.71
N ALA A 897 -34.96 7.93 -22.85
CA ALA A 897 -34.54 8.88 -23.89
C ALA A 897 -35.71 9.62 -24.54
N ARG A 898 -36.91 9.01 -24.58
CA ARG A 898 -38.13 9.65 -25.05
C ARG A 898 -38.74 10.55 -23.98
N LEU A 899 -38.86 10.07 -22.74
CA LEU A 899 -39.41 10.86 -21.64
C LEU A 899 -38.60 12.13 -21.37
N ARG A 900 -37.27 12.08 -21.50
CA ARG A 900 -36.40 13.27 -21.38
C ARG A 900 -36.64 14.36 -22.44
N LYS A 901 -37.34 14.05 -23.53
CA LYS A 901 -37.73 15.06 -24.53
C LYS A 901 -39.07 15.73 -24.20
N VAL A 902 -39.87 15.08 -23.36
CA VAL A 902 -41.21 15.52 -22.99
C VAL A 902 -41.17 16.26 -21.66
N VAL A 903 -40.41 15.73 -20.70
CA VAL A 903 -40.34 16.27 -19.35
C VAL A 903 -39.08 17.11 -19.18
N GLU A 904 -39.29 18.39 -18.88
CA GLU A 904 -38.25 19.31 -18.44
C GLU A 904 -38.12 19.24 -16.91
N ILE A 905 -36.89 19.04 -16.42
CA ILE A 905 -36.58 18.99 -14.99
C ILE A 905 -35.92 20.31 -14.61
N CYS A 906 -36.28 20.86 -13.46
CA CYS A 906 -35.74 22.11 -12.95
C CYS A 906 -34.20 22.15 -12.91
N GLU A 907 -33.65 23.33 -13.19
CA GLU A 907 -32.20 23.56 -13.20
C GLU A 907 -31.53 23.36 -11.83
N LEU A 908 -32.30 23.40 -10.74
CA LEU A 908 -31.82 23.20 -9.38
C LEU A 908 -31.49 21.73 -9.04
N GLN A 909 -31.96 20.79 -9.87
CA GLN A 909 -31.62 19.37 -9.76
C GLN A 909 -30.34 19.08 -10.57
N TYR A 910 -29.27 18.73 -9.86
CA TYR A 910 -27.97 18.35 -10.41
C TYR A 910 -27.78 16.83 -10.49
N GLY A 911 -28.51 16.08 -9.66
CA GLY A 911 -28.44 14.63 -9.59
C GLY A 911 -28.91 13.97 -10.88
N PHE A 912 -28.04 13.16 -11.49
CA PHE A 912 -28.35 12.35 -12.69
C PHE A 912 -28.82 13.14 -13.92
N MET A 913 -28.53 14.45 -13.98
CA MET A 913 -28.83 15.29 -15.12
C MET A 913 -27.65 15.39 -16.11
N PRO A 914 -27.91 15.43 -17.42
CA PRO A 914 -26.85 15.62 -18.41
C PRO A 914 -26.06 16.91 -18.14
N ARG A 915 -24.73 16.84 -18.29
CA ARG A 915 -23.80 17.98 -18.15
C ARG A 915 -23.75 18.62 -16.75
N LYS A 916 -24.33 18.00 -15.73
CA LYS A 916 -24.20 18.41 -14.32
C LYS A 916 -23.41 17.38 -13.53
N SER A 917 -22.63 17.83 -12.57
CA SER A 917 -21.73 17.02 -11.76
C SER A 917 -21.82 17.37 -10.27
N THR A 918 -21.31 16.49 -9.41
CA THR A 918 -21.22 16.76 -7.96
C THR A 918 -20.32 17.96 -7.66
N THR A 919 -19.30 18.18 -8.48
CA THR A 919 -18.35 19.29 -8.36
C THR A 919 -19.01 20.63 -8.59
N ASP A 920 -19.99 20.73 -9.50
CA ASP A 920 -20.70 21.99 -9.78
C ASP A 920 -21.46 22.48 -8.53
N THR A 921 -22.21 21.58 -7.88
CA THR A 921 -22.93 21.87 -6.62
C THR A 921 -22.01 22.19 -5.45
N ILE A 922 -20.89 21.48 -5.32
CA ILE A 922 -19.91 21.75 -4.26
C ILE A 922 -19.29 23.13 -4.48
N PHE A 923 -18.95 23.47 -5.73
CA PHE A 923 -18.36 24.75 -6.10
C PHE A 923 -19.31 25.91 -5.84
N ALA A 924 -20.58 25.80 -6.26
CA ALA A 924 -21.61 26.81 -6.03
C ALA A 924 -21.79 27.10 -4.52
N LEU A 925 -21.90 26.06 -3.69
CA LEU A 925 -21.99 26.20 -2.24
C LEU A 925 -20.76 26.90 -1.65
N ARG A 926 -19.55 26.53 -2.08
CA ARG A 926 -18.31 27.16 -1.59
C ARG A 926 -18.22 28.63 -1.95
N ILE A 927 -18.53 29.00 -3.19
CA ILE A 927 -18.57 30.41 -3.62
C ILE A 927 -19.56 31.19 -2.77
N LEU A 928 -20.75 30.63 -2.53
CA LEU A 928 -21.76 31.29 -1.71
C LEU A 928 -21.23 31.54 -0.30
N MET A 929 -20.67 30.52 0.35
CA MET A 929 -20.08 30.67 1.68
C MET A 929 -18.93 31.68 1.70
N GLU A 930 -18.04 31.67 0.70
CA GLU A 930 -16.92 32.61 0.60
C GLU A 930 -17.41 34.06 0.47
N LYS A 931 -18.41 34.34 -0.38
CA LYS A 931 -18.98 35.68 -0.54
C LYS A 931 -19.58 36.23 0.75
N TYR A 932 -20.32 35.42 1.49
CA TYR A 932 -20.88 35.83 2.79
C TYR A 932 -19.79 35.99 3.84
N ARG A 933 -18.73 35.17 3.74
CA ARG A 933 -17.57 35.28 4.60
C ARG A 933 -16.87 36.62 4.43
N ASP A 934 -16.56 36.97 3.18
CA ASP A 934 -15.91 38.23 2.82
C ASP A 934 -16.76 39.45 3.17
N GLY A 935 -18.08 39.33 3.05
CA GLY A 935 -19.03 40.37 3.46
C GLY A 935 -19.31 40.47 4.96
N GLN A 936 -18.73 39.61 5.81
CA GLN A 936 -19.02 39.53 7.26
C GLN A 936 -20.52 39.36 7.59
N ARG A 937 -21.25 38.66 6.71
CA ARG A 937 -22.68 38.36 6.85
C ARG A 937 -22.89 36.90 7.24
N GLU A 938 -23.93 36.66 8.02
CA GLU A 938 -24.33 35.30 8.37
C GLU A 938 -24.94 34.59 7.16
N LEU A 939 -24.63 33.30 7.03
CA LEU A 939 -25.25 32.40 6.07
C LEU A 939 -25.58 31.09 6.77
N HIS A 940 -26.85 30.73 6.73
CA HIS A 940 -27.39 29.53 7.34
C HIS A 940 -27.56 28.47 6.25
N CYS A 941 -26.82 27.37 6.38
CA CYS A 941 -26.84 26.24 5.45
C CYS A 941 -27.47 25.02 6.13
N LEU A 942 -28.46 24.42 5.50
CA LEU A 942 -29.19 23.28 6.03
C LEU A 942 -29.10 22.11 5.05
N PHE A 943 -28.55 21.00 5.54
CA PHE A 943 -28.32 19.79 4.75
C PHE A 943 -29.42 18.78 5.09
N VAL A 944 -30.42 18.65 4.21
CA VAL A 944 -31.58 17.77 4.41
C VAL A 944 -31.32 16.42 3.74
N ASP A 945 -31.51 15.33 4.50
CA ASP A 945 -31.45 13.94 4.02
C ASP A 945 -32.84 13.32 4.12
N LEU A 946 -33.22 12.47 3.16
CA LEU A 946 -34.51 11.79 3.14
C LEU A 946 -34.39 10.33 3.61
N GLU A 947 -35.37 9.87 4.39
CA GLU A 947 -35.37 8.49 4.89
C GLU A 947 -35.65 7.49 3.76
N LYS A 948 -34.60 6.75 3.36
CA LYS A 948 -34.70 5.65 2.38
C LYS A 948 -35.46 6.09 1.11
N ALA A 949 -35.14 7.27 0.59
CA ALA A 949 -35.92 7.98 -0.44
C ALA A 949 -36.43 7.09 -1.58
N TYR A 950 -35.57 6.26 -2.19
CA TYR A 950 -35.94 5.37 -3.28
C TYR A 950 -36.90 4.25 -2.87
N ASP A 951 -36.76 3.72 -1.66
CA ASP A 951 -37.54 2.57 -1.16
C ASP A 951 -38.93 3.01 -0.68
N ARG A 952 -39.12 4.31 -0.38
CA ARG A 952 -40.34 4.88 0.22
C ARG A 952 -41.27 5.61 -0.75
N VAL A 953 -40.87 5.80 -2.01
CA VAL A 953 -41.71 6.53 -2.99
C VAL A 953 -43.05 5.80 -3.19
N PRO A 954 -44.19 6.45 -2.91
CA PRO A 954 -45.50 5.88 -3.22
C PRO A 954 -45.72 5.78 -4.74
N ARG A 955 -46.19 4.63 -5.23
CA ARG A 955 -46.38 4.41 -6.68
C ARG A 955 -47.46 5.30 -7.27
N GLU A 956 -48.57 5.48 -6.56
CA GLU A 956 -49.64 6.40 -6.98
C GLU A 956 -49.13 7.83 -7.15
N GLU A 957 -48.23 8.26 -6.28
CA GLU A 957 -47.60 9.58 -6.36
C GLU A 957 -46.72 9.70 -7.60
N LEU A 958 -45.98 8.64 -7.94
CA LEU A 958 -45.20 8.58 -9.17
C LEU A 958 -46.09 8.72 -10.42
N TRP A 959 -47.23 8.02 -10.47
CA TRP A 959 -48.17 8.11 -11.61
C TRP A 959 -48.73 9.52 -11.75
N TYR A 960 -49.13 10.11 -10.62
CA TYR A 960 -49.60 11.49 -10.57
C TYR A 960 -48.55 12.48 -11.08
N CYS A 961 -47.31 12.37 -10.59
CA CYS A 961 -46.19 13.20 -11.04
C CYS A 961 -45.95 13.07 -12.55
N MET A 962 -45.96 11.85 -13.10
CA MET A 962 -45.76 11.64 -14.54
C MET A 962 -46.85 12.32 -15.37
N ARG A 963 -48.13 12.17 -14.99
CA ARG A 963 -49.25 12.81 -15.68
C ARG A 963 -49.16 14.33 -15.62
N LYS A 964 -48.86 14.88 -14.44
CA LYS A 964 -48.71 16.33 -14.23
C LYS A 964 -47.55 16.91 -15.04
N SER A 965 -46.47 16.16 -15.25
CA SER A 965 -45.35 16.56 -16.12
C SER A 965 -45.63 16.38 -17.63
N GLY A 966 -46.88 16.14 -18.04
CA GLY A 966 -47.27 16.05 -19.45
C GLY A 966 -46.89 14.74 -20.14
N VAL A 967 -46.56 13.68 -19.40
CA VAL A 967 -46.25 12.38 -19.98
C VAL A 967 -47.53 11.74 -20.53
N ALA A 968 -47.48 11.28 -21.78
CA ALA A 968 -48.61 10.58 -22.40
C ALA A 968 -49.02 9.34 -21.60
N GLU A 969 -50.33 9.13 -21.44
CA GLU A 969 -50.90 8.08 -20.56
C GLU A 969 -50.37 6.68 -20.92
N LYS A 970 -50.09 6.44 -22.19
CA LYS A 970 -49.50 5.18 -22.66
C LYS A 970 -48.14 4.87 -22.03
N TYR A 971 -47.28 5.87 -21.83
CA TYR A 971 -46.02 5.65 -21.11
C TYR A 971 -46.27 5.44 -19.61
N VAL A 972 -47.27 6.10 -19.03
CA VAL A 972 -47.65 5.90 -17.62
C VAL A 972 -48.06 4.44 -17.41
N ARG A 973 -48.94 3.88 -18.26
CA ARG A 973 -49.40 2.48 -18.17
C ARG A 973 -48.27 1.46 -18.35
N VAL A 974 -47.34 1.69 -19.28
CA VAL A 974 -46.19 0.77 -19.45
C VAL A 974 -45.24 0.83 -18.25
N VAL A 975 -45.06 2.01 -17.64
CA VAL A 975 -44.30 2.10 -16.40
C VAL A 975 -45.09 1.49 -15.24
N GLN A 976 -46.42 1.62 -15.17
CA GLN A 976 -47.26 0.95 -14.17
C GLN A 976 -47.09 -0.57 -14.20
N ASP A 977 -47.17 -1.20 -15.38
CA ASP A 977 -46.98 -2.65 -15.56
C ASP A 977 -45.59 -3.11 -15.05
N MET A 978 -44.57 -2.26 -15.20
CA MET A 978 -43.22 -2.52 -14.68
C MET A 978 -43.18 -2.68 -13.16
N TYR A 979 -44.07 -2.03 -12.41
CA TYR A 979 -44.07 -1.98 -10.95
C TYR A 979 -45.17 -2.83 -10.30
N GLU A 980 -46.43 -2.76 -10.77
CA GLU A 980 -47.61 -3.32 -10.09
C GLU A 980 -47.54 -4.82 -9.79
N ARG A 981 -46.94 -5.60 -10.69
CA ARG A 981 -46.83 -7.06 -10.55
C ARG A 981 -45.46 -7.54 -10.04
N SER A 982 -44.60 -6.61 -9.60
CA SER A 982 -43.22 -6.93 -9.22
C SER A 982 -43.16 -7.87 -8.01
N ARG A 983 -42.79 -9.12 -8.26
CA ARG A 983 -42.30 -10.05 -7.24
C ARG A 983 -40.78 -10.14 -7.25
N THR A 984 -40.17 -10.44 -6.11
CA THR A 984 -38.73 -10.56 -5.99
C THR A 984 -38.32 -11.65 -5.01
N VAL A 985 -37.12 -12.18 -5.21
CA VAL A 985 -36.40 -13.07 -4.28
C VAL A 985 -35.11 -12.41 -3.82
N VAL A 986 -34.65 -12.68 -2.60
CA VAL A 986 -33.34 -12.22 -2.12
C VAL A 986 -32.30 -13.30 -2.37
N ARG A 987 -31.24 -12.96 -3.11
CA ARG A 987 -30.08 -13.84 -3.34
C ARG A 987 -28.97 -13.49 -2.35
N CYS A 988 -28.86 -14.26 -1.27
CA CYS A 988 -27.84 -14.10 -0.24
C CYS A 988 -26.71 -15.13 -0.37
N ALA A 989 -25.76 -15.14 0.58
CA ALA A 989 -24.60 -16.02 0.52
C ALA A 989 -24.91 -17.50 0.80
N VAL A 990 -26.02 -17.77 1.51
CA VAL A 990 -26.49 -19.13 1.86
C VAL A 990 -27.47 -19.69 0.83
N GLY A 991 -28.17 -18.86 0.06
CA GLY A 991 -29.07 -19.32 -1.00
C GLY A 991 -29.99 -18.22 -1.53
N GLN A 992 -31.08 -18.62 -2.20
CA GLN A 992 -32.19 -17.73 -2.54
C GLN A 992 -33.30 -17.88 -1.50
N THR A 993 -33.99 -16.79 -1.18
CA THR A 993 -35.18 -16.82 -0.32
C THR A 993 -36.43 -17.19 -1.11
N GLU A 994 -37.52 -17.45 -0.41
CA GLU A 994 -38.86 -17.45 -1.00
C GLU A 994 -39.19 -16.09 -1.65
N GLU A 995 -40.14 -16.13 -2.59
CA GLU A 995 -40.65 -14.98 -3.31
C GLU A 995 -41.61 -14.15 -2.43
N PHE A 996 -41.53 -12.82 -2.54
CA PHE A 996 -42.46 -11.89 -1.91
C PHE A 996 -42.83 -10.73 -2.87
N LYS A 997 -43.96 -10.07 -2.59
CA LYS A 997 -44.46 -8.93 -3.37
C LYS A 997 -43.75 -7.64 -2.97
N VAL A 998 -43.57 -6.75 -3.94
CA VAL A 998 -43.05 -5.40 -3.75
C VAL A 998 -44.15 -4.42 -4.14
N GLU A 999 -44.57 -3.56 -3.23
CA GLU A 999 -45.70 -2.63 -3.42
C GLU A 999 -45.26 -1.16 -3.38
N VAL A 1000 -44.16 -0.84 -2.70
CA VAL A 1000 -43.66 0.54 -2.54
C VAL A 1000 -42.27 0.70 -3.18
N GLY A 1001 -41.93 1.93 -3.55
CA GLY A 1001 -40.59 2.32 -3.94
C GLY A 1001 -40.21 2.03 -5.40
N LEU A 1002 -39.05 2.56 -5.79
CA LEU A 1002 -38.47 2.48 -7.11
C LEU A 1002 -37.43 1.35 -7.22
N HIS A 1003 -37.22 0.84 -8.44
CA HIS A 1003 -36.24 -0.22 -8.67
C HIS A 1003 -34.80 0.28 -8.55
N GLN A 1004 -34.13 -0.01 -7.42
CA GLN A 1004 -32.70 0.31 -7.21
C GLN A 1004 -31.81 -0.54 -8.13
N GLY A 1005 -31.32 0.05 -9.22
CA GLY A 1005 -30.53 -0.64 -10.25
C GLY A 1005 -31.08 -0.51 -11.68
N SER A 1006 -32.22 0.16 -11.82
CA SER A 1006 -32.86 0.52 -13.09
C SER A 1006 -32.22 1.71 -13.77
N ALA A 1007 -32.23 1.69 -15.10
CA ALA A 1007 -31.84 2.85 -15.89
C ALA A 1007 -32.91 3.95 -15.86
N LEU A 1008 -34.19 3.57 -15.75
CA LEU A 1008 -35.33 4.49 -15.79
C LEU A 1008 -35.67 5.07 -14.41
N SER A 1009 -35.57 4.28 -13.33
CA SER A 1009 -35.91 4.73 -11.96
C SER A 1009 -35.22 6.02 -11.52
N LEU A 1010 -33.98 6.27 -11.97
CA LEU A 1010 -33.26 7.51 -11.62
C LEU A 1010 -33.95 8.75 -12.20
N PHE A 1011 -34.47 8.65 -13.42
CA PHE A 1011 -35.18 9.76 -14.06
C PHE A 1011 -36.58 9.90 -13.47
N LEU A 1012 -37.27 8.79 -13.20
CA LEU A 1012 -38.57 8.81 -12.51
C LEU A 1012 -38.48 9.47 -11.14
N PHE A 1013 -37.43 9.19 -10.37
CA PHE A 1013 -37.18 9.87 -9.09
C PHE A 1013 -36.96 11.37 -9.27
N ALA A 1014 -36.25 11.79 -10.32
CA ALA A 1014 -36.06 13.21 -10.62
C ALA A 1014 -37.39 13.92 -10.93
N ILE A 1015 -38.30 13.27 -11.68
CA ILE A 1015 -39.67 13.79 -11.95
C ILE A 1015 -40.44 13.96 -10.64
N VAL A 1016 -40.39 12.96 -9.76
CA VAL A 1016 -41.05 13.03 -8.44
C VAL A 1016 -40.49 14.19 -7.62
N MET A 1017 -39.16 14.28 -7.48
CA MET A 1017 -38.52 15.36 -6.72
C MET A 1017 -38.79 16.75 -7.29
N ASP A 1018 -38.83 16.89 -8.63
CA ASP A 1018 -39.15 18.14 -9.29
C ASP A 1018 -40.58 18.62 -8.94
N GLN A 1019 -41.55 17.70 -8.99
CA GLN A 1019 -42.93 17.99 -8.63
C GLN A 1019 -43.15 18.18 -7.13
N LEU A 1020 -42.38 17.49 -6.27
CA LEU A 1020 -42.45 17.67 -4.82
C LEU A 1020 -41.89 19.01 -4.36
N SER A 1021 -40.86 19.49 -5.06
CA SER A 1021 -40.16 20.73 -4.72
C SER A 1021 -40.74 21.98 -5.39
N GLU A 1022 -41.69 21.85 -6.32
CA GLU A 1022 -42.23 22.96 -7.11
C GLU A 1022 -42.71 24.14 -6.27
N GLU A 1023 -43.38 23.88 -5.14
CA GLU A 1023 -43.97 24.92 -4.26
C GLU A 1023 -42.97 25.52 -3.25
N VAL A 1024 -41.80 24.91 -3.06
CA VAL A 1024 -40.85 25.27 -1.98
C VAL A 1024 -39.46 25.65 -2.48
N ARG A 1025 -39.15 25.35 -3.75
CA ARG A 1025 -37.83 25.62 -4.35
C ARG A 1025 -37.58 27.12 -4.52
N GLN A 1026 -36.37 27.54 -4.19
CA GLN A 1026 -35.85 28.89 -4.45
C GLN A 1026 -34.76 28.84 -5.51
N GLU A 1027 -34.50 29.96 -6.21
CA GLU A 1027 -33.49 30.01 -7.25
C GLU A 1027 -32.07 29.65 -6.75
N SER A 1028 -31.23 29.17 -7.66
CA SER A 1028 -29.83 28.87 -7.35
C SER A 1028 -29.07 30.16 -7.07
N PRO A 1029 -28.23 30.24 -6.03
CA PRO A 1029 -27.66 29.13 -5.25
C PRO A 1029 -28.35 28.84 -3.90
N TRP A 1030 -29.56 29.37 -3.65
CA TRP A 1030 -30.24 29.24 -2.35
C TRP A 1030 -30.79 27.84 -2.10
N THR A 1031 -31.21 27.14 -3.17
CA THR A 1031 -31.57 25.72 -3.11
C THR A 1031 -30.75 24.94 -4.13
N MET A 1032 -30.08 23.88 -3.69
CA MET A 1032 -29.36 22.95 -4.56
C MET A 1032 -29.76 21.52 -4.22
N MET A 1033 -30.12 20.73 -5.25
CA MET A 1033 -30.51 19.34 -5.07
C MET A 1033 -29.59 18.42 -5.86
N PHE A 1034 -29.17 17.33 -5.22
CA PHE A 1034 -28.48 16.23 -5.88
C PHE A 1034 -29.18 14.91 -5.54
N ALA A 1035 -30.13 14.52 -6.38
CA ALA A 1035 -31.07 13.44 -6.11
C ALA A 1035 -31.85 13.69 -4.81
N ASP A 1036 -31.58 12.92 -3.75
CA ASP A 1036 -32.19 13.02 -2.42
C ASP A 1036 -31.44 13.96 -1.45
N ASP A 1037 -30.19 14.32 -1.76
CA ASP A 1037 -29.42 15.29 -0.95
C ASP A 1037 -29.86 16.72 -1.30
N ILE A 1038 -30.44 17.45 -0.35
CA ILE A 1038 -30.92 18.83 -0.54
C ILE A 1038 -30.09 19.77 0.36
N VAL A 1039 -29.66 20.90 -0.21
CA VAL A 1039 -29.01 21.98 0.53
C VAL A 1039 -29.82 23.26 0.38
N ILE A 1040 -30.20 23.82 1.52
CA ILE A 1040 -30.93 25.08 1.62
C ILE A 1040 -30.01 26.10 2.28
N CYS A 1041 -29.78 27.23 1.62
CA CYS A 1041 -28.94 28.32 2.09
C CYS A 1041 -29.80 29.59 2.20
N ILE A 1042 -29.81 30.24 3.36
CA ILE A 1042 -30.64 31.42 3.64
C ILE A 1042 -29.87 32.39 4.58
N GLU A 1043 -30.21 33.68 4.55
CA GLU A 1043 -29.52 34.72 5.33
C GLU A 1043 -30.01 34.89 6.78
N SER A 1044 -31.28 34.61 7.07
CA SER A 1044 -31.87 34.71 8.41
C SER A 1044 -32.21 33.33 8.98
N ARG A 1045 -31.90 33.12 10.25
CA ARG A 1045 -32.19 31.89 10.99
C ARG A 1045 -33.68 31.56 11.02
N GLU A 1046 -34.53 32.55 11.26
CA GLU A 1046 -35.99 32.40 11.35
C GLU A 1046 -36.56 31.95 9.99
N GLN A 1047 -36.05 32.53 8.90
CA GLN A 1047 -36.41 32.12 7.55
C GLN A 1047 -35.93 30.70 7.19
N VAL A 1048 -34.83 30.24 7.80
CA VAL A 1048 -34.34 28.85 7.64
C VAL A 1048 -35.27 27.87 8.31
N GLU A 1049 -35.70 28.16 9.54
CA GLU A 1049 -36.68 27.33 10.26
C GLU A 1049 -37.99 27.26 9.48
N GLU A 1050 -38.49 28.40 8.98
CA GLU A 1050 -39.70 28.45 8.18
C GLU A 1050 -39.55 27.66 6.87
N ASN A 1051 -38.44 27.82 6.15
CA ASN A 1051 -38.21 27.06 4.92
C ASN A 1051 -38.05 25.56 5.17
N LEU A 1052 -37.35 25.16 6.24
CA LEU A 1052 -37.22 23.76 6.59
C LEU A 1052 -38.59 23.14 6.88
N GLU A 1053 -39.46 23.84 7.60
CA GLU A 1053 -40.81 23.38 7.89
C GLU A 1053 -41.68 23.31 6.63
N ARG A 1054 -41.55 24.28 5.71
CA ARG A 1054 -42.19 24.25 4.38
C ARG A 1054 -41.73 23.05 3.56
N TRP A 1055 -40.43 22.79 3.51
CA TRP A 1055 -39.85 21.62 2.84
C TRP A 1055 -40.35 20.31 3.45
N ARG A 1056 -40.31 20.20 4.78
CA ARG A 1056 -40.85 19.04 5.50
C ARG A 1056 -42.31 18.82 5.14
N PHE A 1057 -43.15 19.85 5.23
CA PHE A 1057 -44.57 19.76 4.90
C PHE A 1057 -44.80 19.33 3.43
N ALA A 1058 -44.09 19.94 2.48
CA ALA A 1058 -44.23 19.63 1.05
C ALA A 1058 -43.87 18.17 0.72
N LEU A 1059 -42.83 17.64 1.37
CA LEU A 1059 -42.35 16.27 1.20
C LEU A 1059 -43.23 15.25 1.94
N GLU A 1060 -43.49 15.47 3.23
CA GLU A 1060 -44.17 14.51 4.10
C GLU A 1060 -45.63 14.31 3.69
N ARG A 1061 -46.34 15.39 3.32
CA ARG A 1061 -47.75 15.28 2.87
C ARG A 1061 -47.92 14.41 1.61
N ARG A 1062 -46.84 14.18 0.85
CA ARG A 1062 -46.81 13.33 -0.36
C ARG A 1062 -46.03 12.02 -0.15
N GLY A 1063 -45.77 11.65 1.10
CA GLY A 1063 -45.22 10.35 1.50
C GLY A 1063 -43.68 10.28 1.58
N MET A 1064 -42.97 11.40 1.47
CA MET A 1064 -41.50 11.46 1.58
C MET A 1064 -41.06 12.07 2.91
N LYS A 1065 -40.37 11.29 3.76
CA LYS A 1065 -40.02 11.71 5.13
C LYS A 1065 -38.60 12.25 5.24
N VAL A 1066 -38.43 13.34 6.00
CA VAL A 1066 -37.13 13.93 6.30
C VAL A 1066 -36.43 13.15 7.43
N SER A 1067 -35.17 12.79 7.21
CA SER A 1067 -34.34 12.07 8.19
C SER A 1067 -33.80 13.03 9.24
N ARG A 1068 -34.49 13.12 10.39
CA ARG A 1068 -34.08 14.00 11.50
C ARG A 1068 -32.65 13.75 11.97
N SER A 1069 -32.28 12.48 12.14
CA SER A 1069 -30.96 12.08 12.68
C SER A 1069 -29.75 12.41 11.79
N LYS A 1070 -29.99 12.70 10.50
CA LYS A 1070 -28.95 12.98 9.51
C LYS A 1070 -29.03 14.38 8.93
N THR A 1071 -30.14 15.08 9.17
CA THR A 1071 -30.30 16.47 8.78
C THR A 1071 -29.43 17.30 9.72
N GLU A 1072 -28.51 18.08 9.17
CA GLU A 1072 -27.53 18.86 9.94
C GLU A 1072 -27.58 20.33 9.51
N TYR A 1073 -27.35 21.22 10.48
CA TYR A 1073 -27.39 22.68 10.30
C TYR A 1073 -25.98 23.27 10.48
N MET A 1074 -25.60 24.21 9.61
CA MET A 1074 -24.32 24.92 9.67
C MET A 1074 -24.55 26.43 9.53
N CYS A 1075 -23.87 27.22 10.35
CA CYS A 1075 -23.85 28.68 10.24
C CYS A 1075 -22.45 29.14 9.84
N VAL A 1076 -22.35 30.03 8.85
CA VAL A 1076 -21.14 30.75 8.44
C VAL A 1076 -21.17 32.13 9.07
N ASN A 1077 -20.02 32.62 9.57
CA ASN A 1077 -19.89 33.94 10.21
C ASN A 1077 -20.83 34.17 11.41
N GLU A 1078 -21.04 33.12 12.20
CA GLU A 1078 -21.89 33.13 13.38
C GLU A 1078 -21.55 34.28 14.35
N ARG A 1079 -22.56 35.09 14.70
CA ARG A 1079 -22.49 36.15 15.71
C ARG A 1079 -22.91 35.64 17.09
N GLU A 1080 -22.46 36.28 18.16
CA GLU A 1080 -22.89 35.94 19.52
C GLU A 1080 -24.43 36.04 19.63
N GLY A 1081 -25.09 34.93 19.97
CA GLY A 1081 -26.56 34.84 20.03
C GLY A 1081 -27.25 34.14 18.85
N SER A 1082 -26.50 33.69 17.84
CA SER A 1082 -27.04 32.90 16.72
C SER A 1082 -27.48 31.51 17.18
N GLY A 1083 -28.74 31.39 17.60
CA GLY A 1083 -29.33 30.18 18.19
C GLY A 1083 -29.30 28.92 17.31
N THR A 1084 -30.02 27.89 17.78
CA THR A 1084 -30.25 26.65 17.04
C THR A 1084 -31.42 26.80 16.06
N VAL A 1085 -31.48 25.91 15.07
CA VAL A 1085 -32.62 25.76 14.14
C VAL A 1085 -33.47 24.60 14.63
N ARG A 1086 -34.79 24.78 14.68
CA ARG A 1086 -35.73 23.73 15.11
C ARG A 1086 -36.50 23.12 13.95
N LEU A 1087 -36.74 21.81 14.04
CA LEU A 1087 -37.64 21.04 13.17
C LEU A 1087 -38.70 20.39 14.08
N GLN A 1088 -39.98 20.72 13.90
CA GLN A 1088 -41.05 20.23 14.79
C GLN A 1088 -40.83 20.55 16.29
N GLY A 1089 -40.17 21.66 16.59
CA GLY A 1089 -39.84 22.07 17.96
C GLY A 1089 -38.58 21.40 18.56
N GLU A 1090 -37.99 20.40 17.90
CA GLU A 1090 -36.72 19.77 18.31
C GLU A 1090 -35.53 20.44 17.63
N GLU A 1091 -34.40 20.54 18.34
CA GLU A 1091 -33.18 21.16 17.79
C GLU A 1091 -32.50 20.28 16.73
N VAL A 1092 -32.21 20.86 15.58
CA VAL A 1092 -31.38 20.26 14.53
C VAL A 1092 -29.93 20.33 14.95
N LYS A 1093 -29.19 19.23 14.78
CA LYS A 1093 -27.77 19.14 15.13
C LYS A 1093 -26.95 20.18 14.37
N LYS A 1094 -26.41 21.15 15.11
CA LYS A 1094 -25.49 22.18 14.58
C LYS A 1094 -24.08 21.62 14.41
N VAL A 1095 -23.47 21.88 13.26
CA VAL A 1095 -22.12 21.37 12.90
C VAL A 1095 -21.23 22.46 12.32
N GLN A 1096 -19.94 22.37 12.63
CA GLN A 1096 -18.89 23.25 12.07
C GLN A 1096 -18.25 22.67 10.81
N GLU A 1097 -18.45 21.37 10.56
CA GLU A 1097 -18.02 20.69 9.34
C GLU A 1097 -19.10 19.70 8.87
N PHE A 1098 -19.34 19.65 7.56
CA PHE A 1098 -20.29 18.72 6.95
C PHE A 1098 -19.69 18.05 5.72
N LYS A 1099 -20.05 16.79 5.45
CA LYS A 1099 -19.58 16.05 4.28
C LYS A 1099 -20.66 16.05 3.19
N TYR A 1100 -20.60 17.01 2.28
CA TYR A 1100 -21.52 17.14 1.16
C TYR A 1100 -20.95 16.51 -0.12
N LEU A 1101 -21.68 15.57 -0.75
CA LEU A 1101 -21.32 14.91 -2.01
C LEU A 1101 -19.88 14.35 -2.07
N GLY A 1102 -19.38 13.95 -0.90
CA GLY A 1102 -18.04 13.40 -0.73
C GLY A 1102 -16.95 14.41 -0.36
N SER A 1103 -17.22 15.72 -0.40
CA SER A 1103 -16.30 16.81 -0.01
C SER A 1103 -16.68 17.40 1.35
N THR A 1104 -15.69 17.73 2.18
CA THR A 1104 -15.92 18.36 3.48
C THR A 1104 -15.96 19.88 3.33
N VAL A 1105 -17.06 20.46 3.78
CA VAL A 1105 -17.28 21.91 3.84
C VAL A 1105 -17.20 22.34 5.30
N GLN A 1106 -16.60 23.50 5.58
CA GLN A 1106 -16.39 24.04 6.92
C GLN A 1106 -17.00 25.45 7.02
N SER A 1107 -17.64 25.76 8.14
CA SER A 1107 -18.22 27.07 8.44
C SER A 1107 -17.19 28.20 8.36
N ASN A 1108 -15.98 27.96 8.84
CA ASN A 1108 -14.87 28.91 8.80
C ASN A 1108 -14.22 29.03 7.42
N GLY A 1109 -14.68 28.30 6.40
CA GLY A 1109 -14.14 28.27 5.04
C GLY A 1109 -12.69 27.77 4.93
N GLU A 1110 -12.16 27.10 5.95
CA GLU A 1110 -10.86 26.44 5.85
C GLU A 1110 -10.96 25.14 5.05
N CYS A 1111 -9.84 24.74 4.43
CA CYS A 1111 -9.76 23.53 3.62
C CYS A 1111 -8.74 22.49 4.14
N GLY A 1112 -8.06 22.78 5.26
CA GLY A 1112 -7.03 21.90 5.82
C GLY A 1112 -7.55 20.51 6.20
N LYS A 1113 -8.77 20.43 6.76
CA LYS A 1113 -9.37 19.14 7.11
C LYS A 1113 -9.76 18.33 5.88
N GLU A 1114 -10.24 19.00 4.83
CA GLU A 1114 -10.57 18.35 3.56
C GLU A 1114 -9.31 17.76 2.91
N VAL A 1115 -8.21 18.53 2.84
CA VAL A 1115 -6.92 18.05 2.32
C VAL A 1115 -6.42 16.84 3.11
N LYS A 1116 -6.49 16.85 4.44
CA LYS A 1116 -6.12 15.69 5.27
C LYS A 1116 -7.01 14.46 4.98
N LYS A 1117 -8.33 14.64 4.88
CA LYS A 1117 -9.27 13.56 4.53
C LYS A 1117 -8.98 13.00 3.12
N ARG A 1118 -8.60 13.85 2.17
CA ARG A 1118 -8.17 13.46 0.81
C ARG A 1118 -6.86 12.70 0.79
N VAL A 1119 -5.85 13.16 1.53
CA VAL A 1119 -4.60 12.42 1.73
C VAL A 1119 -4.88 11.04 2.32
N GLN A 1120 -5.77 10.96 3.31
CA GLN A 1120 -6.17 9.67 3.89
C GLN A 1120 -6.94 8.80 2.89
N ALA A 1121 -7.80 9.37 2.05
CA ALA A 1121 -8.47 8.66 0.97
C ALA A 1121 -7.46 8.13 -0.06
N GLY A 1122 -6.45 8.92 -0.39
CA GLY A 1122 -5.28 8.54 -1.20
C GLY A 1122 -4.54 7.37 -0.56
N TRP A 1123 -4.18 7.44 0.72
CA TRP A 1123 -3.53 6.33 1.44
C TRP A 1123 -4.40 5.08 1.50
N ASN A 1124 -5.71 5.21 1.66
CA ASN A 1124 -6.64 4.08 1.62
C ASN A 1124 -6.68 3.46 0.22
N GLY A 1125 -6.71 4.28 -0.83
CA GLY A 1125 -6.56 3.83 -2.22
C GLY A 1125 -5.23 3.11 -2.43
N TRP A 1126 -4.13 3.70 -1.97
CA TRP A 1126 -2.78 3.16 -2.06
C TRP A 1126 -2.66 1.81 -1.36
N ARG A 1127 -3.19 1.69 -0.13
CA ARG A 1127 -3.20 0.44 0.65
C ARG A 1127 -4.00 -0.67 -0.05
N LYS A 1128 -5.06 -0.34 -0.80
CA LYS A 1128 -5.83 -1.30 -1.59
C LYS A 1128 -5.04 -1.85 -2.78
N VAL A 1129 -4.16 -1.04 -3.37
CA VAL A 1129 -3.35 -1.43 -4.53
C VAL A 1129 -1.88 -1.70 -4.19
N SER A 1130 -1.49 -1.68 -2.92
CA SER A 1130 -0.09 -1.85 -2.49
C SER A 1130 0.49 -3.18 -2.94
N GLY A 1131 -0.33 -4.24 -3.00
CA GLY A 1131 0.11 -5.53 -3.54
C GLY A 1131 0.53 -5.47 -5.02
N VAL A 1132 0.04 -4.50 -5.80
CA VAL A 1132 0.43 -4.24 -7.21
C VAL A 1132 1.55 -3.20 -7.26
N LEU A 1133 1.40 -2.10 -6.51
CA LEU A 1133 2.39 -1.02 -6.48
C LEU A 1133 3.74 -1.51 -5.96
N CYS A 1134 3.77 -2.32 -4.90
CA CYS A 1134 4.99 -2.84 -4.30
C CYS A 1134 5.50 -4.15 -4.95
N ASP A 1135 4.83 -4.67 -5.99
CA ASP A 1135 5.24 -5.91 -6.66
C ASP A 1135 6.45 -5.66 -7.56
N ARG A 1136 7.55 -6.40 -7.36
CA ARG A 1136 8.78 -6.22 -8.15
C ARG A 1136 8.61 -6.64 -9.61
N LYS A 1137 7.65 -7.50 -9.91
CA LYS A 1137 7.42 -8.02 -11.28
C LYS A 1137 6.67 -7.04 -12.19
N ILE A 1138 6.14 -5.95 -11.62
CA ILE A 1138 5.30 -4.99 -12.35
C ILE A 1138 6.13 -3.78 -12.76
N SER A 1139 6.07 -3.40 -14.04
CA SER A 1139 6.84 -2.26 -14.55
C SER A 1139 6.45 -0.94 -13.88
N ALA A 1140 7.41 -0.03 -13.77
CA ALA A 1140 7.19 1.31 -13.21
C ALA A 1140 6.09 2.09 -13.98
N ARG A 1141 6.00 1.87 -15.29
CA ARG A 1141 4.95 2.44 -16.15
C ARG A 1141 3.55 2.01 -15.72
N ILE A 1142 3.33 0.70 -15.50
CA ILE A 1142 2.03 0.17 -15.03
C ILE A 1142 1.75 0.64 -13.61
N LYS A 1143 2.75 0.65 -12.71
CA LYS A 1143 2.61 1.19 -11.35
C LYS A 1143 2.19 2.65 -11.36
N GLY A 1144 2.79 3.47 -12.22
CA GLY A 1144 2.40 4.87 -12.42
C GLY A 1144 0.96 5.01 -12.90
N LYS A 1145 0.52 4.15 -13.84
CA LYS A 1145 -0.88 4.10 -14.31
C LYS A 1145 -1.84 3.72 -13.18
N VAL A 1146 -1.54 2.68 -12.39
CA VAL A 1146 -2.32 2.25 -11.21
C VAL A 1146 -2.44 3.40 -10.20
N TYR A 1147 -1.31 4.03 -9.90
CA TYR A 1147 -1.24 5.13 -8.95
C TYR A 1147 -2.13 6.29 -9.40
N ARG A 1148 -2.00 6.77 -10.65
CA ARG A 1148 -2.82 7.86 -11.18
C ARG A 1148 -4.32 7.53 -11.15
N THR A 1149 -4.66 6.30 -11.51
CA THR A 1149 -6.03 5.85 -11.72
C THR A 1149 -6.79 5.60 -10.42
N VAL A 1150 -6.12 5.09 -9.37
CA VAL A 1150 -6.76 4.69 -8.11
C VAL A 1150 -6.39 5.62 -6.95
N VAL A 1151 -5.11 5.97 -6.83
CA VAL A 1151 -4.59 6.72 -5.68
C VAL A 1151 -4.76 8.21 -5.88
N ARG A 1152 -4.22 8.73 -7.00
CA ARG A 1152 -4.28 10.17 -7.30
C ARG A 1152 -5.73 10.61 -7.54
N ALA A 1153 -6.54 9.84 -8.27
CA ALA A 1153 -7.95 10.15 -8.46
C ALA A 1153 -8.74 10.25 -7.13
N ALA A 1154 -8.48 9.37 -6.16
CA ALA A 1154 -9.11 9.44 -4.84
C ALA A 1154 -8.62 10.64 -4.00
N MET A 1155 -7.33 10.99 -4.16
CA MET A 1155 -6.70 12.11 -3.47
C MET A 1155 -7.15 13.46 -4.05
N LEU A 1156 -7.39 13.56 -5.35
CA LEU A 1156 -7.72 14.83 -6.00
C LEU A 1156 -9.22 15.13 -6.12
N TYR A 1157 -10.11 14.15 -5.91
CA TYR A 1157 -11.55 14.36 -6.06
C TYR A 1157 -12.05 15.58 -5.27
N GLY A 1158 -12.68 16.54 -5.95
CA GLY A 1158 -13.31 17.71 -5.33
C GLY A 1158 -12.33 18.79 -4.89
N LEU A 1159 -11.02 18.61 -5.04
CA LEU A 1159 -10.02 19.64 -4.72
C LEU A 1159 -9.98 20.76 -5.76
N GLU A 1160 -10.50 20.53 -6.96
CA GLU A 1160 -10.73 21.56 -7.99
C GLU A 1160 -11.71 22.65 -7.54
N THR A 1161 -12.53 22.37 -6.51
CA THR A 1161 -13.47 23.34 -5.92
C THR A 1161 -12.88 24.11 -4.75
N VAL A 1162 -11.60 23.89 -4.43
CA VAL A 1162 -10.97 24.38 -3.19
C VAL A 1162 -9.82 25.33 -3.50
N SER A 1163 -9.84 26.50 -2.88
CA SER A 1163 -8.71 27.43 -2.86
C SER A 1163 -7.60 26.91 -1.95
N LEU A 1164 -6.60 26.22 -2.52
CA LEU A 1164 -5.47 25.65 -1.80
C LEU A 1164 -4.41 26.72 -1.45
N ARG A 1165 -3.90 26.69 -0.22
CA ARG A 1165 -2.73 27.46 0.22
C ARG A 1165 -1.45 26.68 -0.11
N LYS A 1166 -0.31 27.38 -0.31
CA LYS A 1166 1.01 26.75 -0.56
C LYS A 1166 1.38 25.63 0.43
N ARG A 1167 1.02 25.80 1.71
CA ARG A 1167 1.23 24.78 2.75
C ARG A 1167 0.48 23.47 2.44
N GLN A 1168 -0.76 23.56 1.98
CA GLN A 1168 -1.61 22.39 1.69
C GLN A 1168 -1.20 21.71 0.39
N GLU A 1169 -0.77 22.47 -0.62
CA GLU A 1169 -0.13 21.93 -1.82
C GLU A 1169 1.11 21.12 -1.45
N SER A 1170 1.97 21.68 -0.58
CA SER A 1170 3.15 20.98 -0.06
C SER A 1170 2.77 19.70 0.71
N GLU A 1171 1.67 19.72 1.50
CA GLU A 1171 1.19 18.51 2.20
C GLU A 1171 0.75 17.40 1.23
N LEU A 1172 0.08 17.76 0.13
CA LEU A 1172 -0.32 16.82 -0.93
C LEU A 1172 0.90 16.26 -1.67
N GLU A 1173 1.86 17.12 -2.02
CA GLU A 1173 3.11 16.72 -2.68
C GLU A 1173 3.94 15.79 -1.79
N VAL A 1174 4.10 16.12 -0.51
CA VAL A 1174 4.79 15.26 0.47
C VAL A 1174 4.10 13.91 0.59
N ALA A 1175 2.76 13.88 0.63
CA ALA A 1175 2.00 12.63 0.67
C ALA A 1175 2.19 11.80 -0.61
N GLU A 1176 2.12 12.42 -1.78
CA GLU A 1176 2.38 11.77 -3.07
C GLU A 1176 3.79 11.17 -3.13
N LEU A 1177 4.81 11.96 -2.82
CA LEU A 1177 6.21 11.52 -2.81
C LEU A 1177 6.42 10.37 -1.81
N LYS A 1178 5.76 10.39 -0.64
CA LYS A 1178 5.82 9.27 0.32
C LYS A 1178 5.19 8.00 -0.24
N MET A 1179 4.02 8.11 -0.87
CA MET A 1179 3.34 6.97 -1.50
C MET A 1179 4.14 6.39 -2.68
N LEU A 1180 4.72 7.25 -3.53
CA LEU A 1180 5.55 6.83 -4.67
C LEU A 1180 6.85 6.16 -4.22
N ARG A 1181 7.52 6.71 -3.20
CA ARG A 1181 8.69 6.07 -2.56
C ARG A 1181 8.33 4.70 -1.98
N SER A 1182 7.20 4.60 -1.28
CA SER A 1182 6.72 3.32 -0.72
C SER A 1182 6.29 2.30 -1.80
N SER A 1183 5.92 2.77 -3.00
CA SER A 1183 5.53 1.92 -4.15
C SER A 1183 6.74 1.43 -4.93
N SER A 1184 7.85 2.13 -4.83
CA SER A 1184 9.07 1.71 -5.50
C SER A 1184 9.59 0.48 -4.77
N ALA A 1185 9.44 -0.68 -5.41
CA ALA A 1185 9.95 -1.95 -4.87
C ALA A 1185 11.49 -2.00 -4.82
N ASN A 1186 12.15 -0.88 -5.13
CA ASN A 1186 13.53 -0.54 -4.74
C ASN A 1186 13.59 -0.14 -3.25
N ASN A 1187 12.93 -0.94 -2.40
CA ASN A 1187 13.27 -1.06 -0.99
C ASN A 1187 14.22 -2.25 -0.77
N THR A 1188 14.80 -2.81 -1.84
CA THR A 1188 16.25 -3.00 -1.77
C THR A 1188 16.83 -1.60 -1.84
N ASN A 1189 17.51 -1.20 -0.78
CA ASN A 1189 18.62 -0.27 -0.91
C ASN A 1189 19.29 -0.56 -2.28
N PRO A 1190 19.32 0.37 -3.25
CA PRO A 1190 19.94 0.09 -4.57
C PRO A 1190 21.42 -0.33 -4.44
N PHE A 1191 21.95 -0.14 -3.23
CA PHE A 1191 23.24 -0.37 -2.65
C PHE A 1191 23.35 -1.72 -1.86
N GLY A 1192 22.30 -2.55 -1.82
CA GLY A 1192 22.28 -3.82 -1.07
C GLY A 1192 22.00 -3.66 0.43
N SER A 1193 21.71 -4.75 1.16
CA SER A 1193 21.50 -4.68 2.62
C SER A 1193 22.83 -4.51 3.35
N THR A 1194 22.94 -3.54 4.26
CA THR A 1194 24.06 -3.47 5.23
C THR A 1194 23.80 -4.35 6.44
N PHE A 1195 24.86 -4.88 7.03
CA PHE A 1195 24.86 -5.69 8.25
C PHE A 1195 25.46 -4.86 9.38
N CYS A 1196 24.87 -4.89 10.58
CA CYS A 1196 25.42 -4.17 11.74
C CYS A 1196 25.99 -5.17 12.74
N TYR A 1197 27.24 -4.95 13.16
CA TYR A 1197 27.94 -5.76 14.15
C TYR A 1197 28.40 -4.88 15.31
N GLY A 1198 28.17 -5.32 16.54
CA GLY A 1198 28.58 -4.59 17.75
C GLY A 1198 29.83 -5.18 18.38
N LEU A 1199 30.83 -4.35 18.71
CA LEU A 1199 32.07 -4.76 19.37
C LEU A 1199 32.60 -3.63 20.26
N GLN A 1200 32.90 -3.90 21.54
CA GLN A 1200 33.60 -2.99 22.45
C GLN A 1200 33.10 -1.52 22.42
N ARG A 1201 31.77 -1.31 22.57
CA ARG A 1201 31.10 0.01 22.48
C ARG A 1201 31.23 0.70 21.11
N MET A 1202 31.40 -0.08 20.07
CA MET A 1202 31.35 0.36 18.68
C MET A 1202 30.33 -0.46 17.90
N ILE A 1203 29.72 0.14 16.88
CA ILE A 1203 28.86 -0.56 15.92
C ILE A 1203 29.44 -0.34 14.53
N PHE A 1204 29.75 -1.45 13.86
CA PHE A 1204 30.23 -1.51 12.49
C PHE A 1204 29.08 -1.80 11.57
N GLU A 1205 28.79 -0.87 10.65
CA GLU A 1205 27.91 -1.11 9.53
C GLU A 1205 28.73 -1.61 8.34
N VAL A 1206 28.39 -2.78 7.82
CA VAL A 1206 29.19 -3.54 6.85
C VAL A 1206 28.35 -3.84 5.62
N MET A 1207 28.91 -3.58 4.44
CA MET A 1207 28.30 -3.84 3.14
C MET A 1207 28.34 -5.32 2.77
N GLN A 1208 27.61 -5.73 1.73
CA GLN A 1208 27.58 -7.13 1.29
C GLN A 1208 28.94 -7.64 0.78
N ASN A 1209 29.83 -6.75 0.36
CA ASN A 1209 31.20 -7.03 -0.08
C ASN A 1209 32.24 -6.95 1.06
N ASN A 1210 31.79 -7.05 2.32
CA ASN A 1210 32.60 -7.00 3.55
C ASN A 1210 33.34 -5.67 3.83
N HIS A 1211 33.14 -4.62 3.03
CA HIS A 1211 33.66 -3.29 3.36
C HIS A 1211 32.82 -2.62 4.45
N ILE A 1212 33.48 -1.91 5.36
CA ILE A 1212 32.83 -1.15 6.43
C ILE A 1212 32.28 0.14 5.83
N ALA A 1213 30.97 0.37 5.92
CA ALA A 1213 30.29 1.59 5.46
C ALA A 1213 30.34 2.72 6.50
N SER A 1214 30.16 2.39 7.77
CA SER A 1214 30.25 3.34 8.87
C SER A 1214 30.67 2.68 10.18
N VAL A 1215 31.34 3.44 11.03
CA VAL A 1215 31.66 3.04 12.40
C VAL A 1215 31.05 4.02 13.37
N THR A 1216 30.25 3.51 14.28
CA THR A 1216 29.61 4.26 15.34
C THR A 1216 30.36 4.02 16.65
N LEU A 1217 30.71 5.09 17.38
CA LEU A 1217 31.40 5.03 18.67
C LEU A 1217 30.49 5.51 19.80
N TYR A 1218 30.53 4.81 20.94
CA TYR A 1218 29.82 5.17 22.18
C TYR A 1218 30.80 5.29 23.35
N GLY A 1219 30.72 6.38 24.12
CA GLY A 1219 31.56 6.61 25.30
C GLY A 1219 30.74 6.89 26.56
N ALA A 1220 31.37 6.75 27.73
CA ALA A 1220 30.81 7.21 29.00
C ALA A 1220 31.07 8.71 29.19
N PRO A 1221 30.18 9.47 29.85
CA PRO A 1221 30.41 10.88 30.14
C PRO A 1221 31.66 11.05 31.03
N ARG A 1222 32.51 12.01 30.68
CA ARG A 1222 33.80 12.29 31.35
C ARG A 1222 33.61 12.49 32.86
N PRO A 1223 34.36 11.80 33.74
CA PRO A 1223 34.35 12.10 35.17
C PRO A 1223 34.96 13.48 35.42
N ALA A 1224 34.42 14.20 36.40
CA ALA A 1224 34.74 15.61 36.71
C ALA A 1224 36.21 15.89 37.14
N SER A 1225 37.09 14.88 37.12
CA SER A 1225 38.45 14.93 37.65
C SER A 1225 39.56 15.18 36.61
N LEU A 1226 39.26 15.31 35.32
CA LEU A 1226 40.26 15.64 34.29
C LEU A 1226 40.21 17.15 33.96
N PRO A 1227 41.31 17.91 34.14
CA PRO A 1227 41.31 19.36 33.94
C PRO A 1227 40.90 19.74 32.51
N ARG A 1228 40.17 20.84 32.38
CA ARG A 1228 39.94 21.51 31.09
C ARG A 1228 41.31 21.98 30.59
N ALA A 1229 41.72 21.54 29.40
CA ALA A 1229 42.88 22.14 28.75
C ALA A 1229 42.54 23.61 28.51
N GLU A 1230 43.32 24.52 29.08
CA GLU A 1230 43.19 25.95 28.82
C GLU A 1230 43.35 26.19 27.32
N PRO A 1231 42.58 27.14 26.73
CA PRO A 1231 42.77 27.51 25.34
C PRO A 1231 44.17 28.09 25.19
N SER A 1232 45.07 27.37 24.51
CA SER A 1232 46.33 27.93 24.06
C SER A 1232 46.02 29.09 23.12
N ALA A 1233 46.24 30.31 23.58
CA ALA A 1233 46.15 31.50 22.77
C ALA A 1233 47.23 31.48 21.69
N HIS A 1234 46.88 31.08 20.47
CA HIS A 1234 47.60 31.41 19.22
C HIS A 1234 46.66 31.40 18.02
#